data_AF-A0A2E8WZL3-F1
#
_entry.id   AF-A0A2E8WZL3-F1
#
_cell.length_a   1.000
_cell.length_b   1.000
_cell.length_c   1.000
_cell.angle_alpha   90.00
_cell.angle_beta   90.00
_cell.angle_gamma   90.00
#
_symmetry.space_group_name_H-M   'P 1'
#
loop_
_entity.id
_entity.type
_entity.pdbx_description
1 polymer ?
#
loop_
_entity_poly.entity_id
_entity_poly.type
_entity_poly.pdbx_seq_one_letter_code
_entity_poly.pdbx_strand_id
1 'polypeptide(L)'
;MKHLTTLLTMAITFTGLGQCLDGETELTFHLYDSYGDGWDYYGNEIYLLVEAAYNTSMPAIEVGRHFDHGPEMIEAYCVPSTECLQLELAGYEDLYDNEISFEVYRDGVLVFHLGVGCPACVGNYPIEYNPTNPYSYINFDGSCADHGCTDAEACNYDETATIDDGSCEFTSCAGCTLEGACNYDPEATIDDGSCIFGGPGATLFMYDTFGDGWNANTLTIGDEEFCFPDAFGDCTTTDVWDIYSNEVSFNLCLDLTQCLNVVYNGNGLYQAENSWAIVDADGVTIASGGAESGVVGDCGQGCTDPTACNYDPDATIDDGSCAVNDDCGVCGGTGIPDDECDCDGNVLDALGECGGTCEADDNNNGVCDAIEVPGCLDINNPLYNPNANVDDGSCLIGGCTFVQACNYDPLAEFQELGSCDFESCAGCSDEMACNYDPTALYNDGSCTYDNFPYDCDGICDDVDDDGVCDELEIPGCIDATACNYNDAATDDAGNCVYADEYYDCDGNCLNDADGDGVCDELEVEEGCTDDDACNYDSTAIIDDGSCLSLDECGVCGGDNSSCSGCTHENATNYDSTAIFEDGSCLYNQDAFEATCGPGTIWDVETQSCLIANPSDTNFDGCVSMTDLLDLLSVFGTCNETPWTCGNPLEYQGYDYETVLIGEQCWFAENLRAESYRDGDTISGNLSNDDWSTTLQGAVTFYNNAPSPLLEYGRLYNGYATQDPRGLCPQGWQIPSDDDWTVMTNLFGGLDSAGLAMKSLFGWSNDGGGNNSSGFDALPGGSRYNDGVFNGTTYDGYWWSSTLVESTAWFRQLEYDKSEVIRQPSGLNYGFSVRCIRDSE
;
A
#
# COMPACT_ATOMS: atom_id res chain seq x y z
N MET A 1 6.91 23.38 -56.33
CA MET A 1 7.26 24.76 -56.77
C MET A 1 6.17 25.70 -56.27
N LYS A 2 6.52 26.58 -55.32
CA LYS A 2 5.85 27.86 -54.99
C LYS A 2 4.41 27.84 -54.44
N HIS A 3 4.25 27.97 -53.13
CA HIS A 3 3.99 29.24 -52.42
C HIS A 3 3.31 28.96 -51.08
N LEU A 4 4.07 28.92 -49.99
CA LEU A 4 3.77 29.69 -48.79
C LEU A 4 5.05 29.70 -47.94
N THR A 5 5.74 30.82 -48.05
CA THR A 5 6.89 31.21 -47.24
C THR A 5 6.34 32.16 -46.19
N THR A 6 6.88 32.08 -44.97
CA THR A 6 6.70 33.01 -43.83
C THR A 6 5.37 32.97 -43.07
N LEU A 7 5.35 32.19 -41.98
CA LEU A 7 4.74 32.48 -40.67
C LEU A 7 5.36 31.46 -39.69
N LEU A 8 6.56 31.79 -39.22
CA LEU A 8 6.87 32.10 -37.81
C LEU A 8 7.15 30.82 -37.01
N THR A 9 8.44 30.47 -36.93
CA THR A 9 9.07 29.64 -35.90
C THR A 9 8.52 30.00 -34.52
N MET A 10 7.65 29.14 -33.98
CA MET A 10 7.25 29.11 -32.58
C MET A 10 7.12 27.65 -32.13
N ALA A 11 8.21 26.93 -32.34
CA ALA A 11 8.67 25.81 -31.54
C ALA A 11 10.19 25.83 -31.74
N ILE A 12 10.97 25.51 -30.71
CA ILE A 12 12.45 25.52 -30.70
C ILE A 12 13.07 26.90 -30.40
N THR A 13 13.17 27.23 -29.12
CA THR A 13 14.31 28.01 -28.61
C THR A 13 14.87 27.36 -27.35
N PHE A 14 15.71 26.34 -27.53
CA PHE A 14 16.74 26.07 -26.52
C PHE A 14 17.62 27.31 -26.41
N THR A 15 17.82 27.82 -25.19
CA THR A 15 18.96 28.72 -24.94
C THR A 15 20.24 27.97 -25.30
N GLY A 16 21.34 28.66 -25.63
CA GLY A 16 22.62 28.03 -26.03
C GLY A 16 23.28 27.10 -24.98
N LEU A 17 22.54 26.72 -23.93
CA LEU A 17 22.88 25.80 -22.85
C LEU A 17 21.89 24.61 -22.71
N GLY A 18 20.87 24.48 -23.57
CA GLY A 18 19.97 23.31 -23.55
C GLY A 18 18.83 23.37 -22.51
N GLN A 19 18.27 24.55 -22.23
CA GLN A 19 17.10 24.71 -21.34
C GLN A 19 15.99 25.54 -22.01
N CYS A 20 14.72 25.16 -21.73
CA CYS A 20 13.50 25.85 -22.19
C CYS A 20 13.34 27.26 -21.58
N LEU A 21 12.53 28.12 -22.22
CA LEU A 21 12.29 29.49 -21.76
C LEU A 21 11.26 29.54 -20.61
N ASP A 22 11.28 30.61 -19.81
CA ASP A 22 10.29 30.83 -18.74
C ASP A 22 8.86 30.83 -19.30
N GLY A 23 8.03 29.90 -18.81
CA GLY A 23 6.63 29.69 -19.25
C GLY A 23 6.43 28.49 -20.20
N GLU A 24 7.52 27.87 -20.65
CA GLU A 24 7.53 26.63 -21.42
C GLU A 24 7.99 25.46 -20.52
N THR A 25 7.54 24.26 -20.83
CA THR A 25 7.92 22.99 -20.18
C THR A 25 8.69 22.15 -21.20
N GLU A 26 9.67 21.35 -20.74
CA GLU A 26 10.35 20.37 -21.60
C GLU A 26 9.54 19.06 -21.66
N LEU A 27 9.24 18.60 -22.88
CA LEU A 27 8.70 17.28 -23.16
C LEU A 27 9.78 16.42 -23.83
N THR A 28 10.04 15.25 -23.29
CA THR A 28 10.99 14.27 -23.83
C THR A 28 10.25 13.01 -24.25
N PHE A 29 10.39 12.62 -25.51
CA PHE A 29 9.81 11.41 -26.08
C PHE A 29 10.88 10.32 -26.12
N HIS A 30 10.56 9.16 -25.57
CA HIS A 30 11.35 7.94 -25.68
C HIS A 30 10.56 6.96 -26.54
N LEU A 31 11.10 6.58 -27.68
CA LEU A 31 10.45 5.66 -28.61
C LEU A 31 11.26 4.37 -28.66
N TYR A 32 10.58 3.23 -28.54
CA TYR A 32 11.19 1.91 -28.43
C TYR A 32 10.79 1.02 -29.62
N ASP A 33 11.79 0.34 -30.19
CA ASP A 33 11.63 -0.73 -31.16
C ASP A 33 11.74 -2.09 -30.45
N SER A 34 10.61 -2.78 -30.29
CA SER A 34 10.53 -4.03 -29.52
C SER A 34 11.31 -5.19 -30.13
N TYR A 35 11.61 -5.17 -31.44
CA TYR A 35 12.30 -6.25 -32.14
C TYR A 35 13.66 -5.84 -32.70
N GLY A 36 13.96 -4.54 -32.73
CA GLY A 36 15.28 -3.99 -33.06
C GLY A 36 15.67 -4.14 -34.53
N ASP A 37 14.72 -4.46 -35.40
CA ASP A 37 14.88 -4.61 -36.84
C ASP A 37 14.41 -3.40 -37.65
N GLY A 38 13.93 -2.34 -36.97
CA GLY A 38 13.45 -1.10 -37.55
C GLY A 38 11.94 -1.13 -37.80
N TRP A 39 11.27 0.01 -37.59
CA TRP A 39 9.80 0.11 -37.56
C TRP A 39 9.06 -0.19 -38.87
N ASP A 40 9.74 -0.31 -40.02
CA ASP A 40 9.20 -1.00 -41.21
C ASP A 40 10.24 -1.28 -42.32
N TYR A 41 9.80 -2.03 -43.34
CA TYR A 41 10.50 -2.27 -44.63
C TYR A 41 10.03 -1.31 -45.77
N TYR A 42 9.09 -0.38 -45.52
CA TYR A 42 8.33 0.34 -46.56
C TYR A 42 8.28 1.89 -46.46
N GLY A 43 8.85 2.52 -45.44
CA GLY A 43 9.07 3.96 -45.34
C GLY A 43 7.95 4.79 -44.69
N ASN A 44 7.31 4.29 -43.64
CA ASN A 44 6.33 5.04 -42.84
C ASN A 44 7.01 6.06 -41.89
N GLU A 45 6.36 7.20 -41.61
CA GLU A 45 6.85 8.33 -40.80
C GLU A 45 5.86 8.61 -39.65
N ILE A 46 6.36 8.98 -38.46
CA ILE A 46 5.52 9.33 -37.29
C ILE A 46 5.45 10.86 -37.15
N TYR A 47 4.23 11.39 -37.10
CA TYR A 47 3.94 12.81 -36.96
C TYR A 47 3.29 13.11 -35.59
N LEU A 48 3.53 14.29 -35.02
CA LEU A 48 2.82 14.82 -33.85
C LEU A 48 2.03 16.05 -34.28
N LEU A 49 0.71 16.03 -34.10
CA LEU A 49 -0.18 17.14 -34.46
C LEU A 49 -0.58 17.91 -33.20
N VAL A 50 0.14 18.99 -32.90
CA VAL A 50 -0.19 19.89 -31.79
C VAL A 50 -1.32 20.84 -32.24
N GLU A 51 -2.57 20.53 -31.95
CA GLU A 51 -3.67 21.50 -32.10
C GLU A 51 -3.95 22.21 -30.77
N ALA A 52 -3.79 23.54 -30.76
CA ALA A 52 -4.24 24.38 -29.67
C ALA A 52 -5.77 24.51 -29.73
N ALA A 53 -6.45 24.24 -28.62
CA ALA A 53 -7.92 24.14 -28.47
C ALA A 53 -8.75 25.40 -28.85
N TYR A 54 -8.12 26.45 -29.39
CA TYR A 54 -8.80 27.65 -29.88
C TYR A 54 -8.34 28.03 -31.31
N ASN A 55 -8.78 27.24 -32.29
CA ASN A 55 -8.99 27.65 -33.69
C ASN A 55 -7.84 28.45 -34.37
N THR A 56 -6.59 28.05 -34.15
CA THR A 56 -5.46 28.42 -35.02
C THR A 56 -4.64 27.20 -35.37
N SER A 57 -4.61 26.85 -36.65
CA SER A 57 -3.83 25.75 -37.22
C SER A 57 -2.32 25.95 -36.95
N MET A 58 -1.76 25.24 -35.99
CA MET A 58 -0.31 25.06 -35.87
C MET A 58 0.16 23.97 -36.87
N PRO A 59 1.41 24.02 -37.37
CA PRO A 59 1.96 22.96 -38.21
C PRO A 59 2.31 21.72 -37.38
N ALA A 60 2.03 20.53 -37.93
CA ALA A 60 2.49 19.25 -37.38
C ALA A 60 4.01 19.25 -37.13
N ILE A 61 4.44 18.74 -35.98
CA ILE A 61 5.84 18.53 -35.63
C ILE A 61 6.18 17.07 -35.96
N GLU A 62 7.11 16.85 -36.88
CA GLU A 62 7.61 15.52 -37.21
C GLU A 62 8.59 15.06 -36.12
N VAL A 63 8.34 13.89 -35.52
CA VAL A 63 9.00 13.37 -34.29
C VAL A 63 9.80 12.10 -34.53
N GLY A 64 9.73 11.54 -35.74
CA GLY A 64 10.46 10.33 -36.05
C GLY A 64 10.47 10.01 -37.53
N ARG A 65 11.67 9.79 -38.07
CA ARG A 65 11.92 9.27 -39.42
C ARG A 65 12.84 8.05 -39.35
N HIS A 66 12.48 7.00 -40.10
CA HIS A 66 13.21 5.76 -40.38
C HIS A 66 14.68 5.71 -39.91
N PHE A 67 14.99 4.80 -38.98
CA PHE A 67 16.35 4.54 -38.47
C PHE A 67 16.88 3.19 -38.95
N ASP A 68 18.09 3.20 -39.52
CA ASP A 68 18.87 1.98 -39.74
C ASP A 68 19.49 1.54 -38.39
N HIS A 69 18.84 0.62 -37.69
CA HIS A 69 19.30 -0.19 -36.55
C HIS A 69 19.65 0.55 -35.23
N GLY A 70 18.66 0.62 -34.31
CA GLY A 70 18.84 0.90 -32.88
C GLY A 70 17.54 0.68 -32.09
N PRO A 71 17.59 0.22 -30.81
CA PRO A 71 16.38 -0.18 -30.05
C PRO A 71 15.60 0.98 -29.40
N GLU A 72 16.17 2.18 -29.33
CA GLU A 72 15.57 3.33 -28.64
C GLU A 72 15.94 4.68 -29.30
N MET A 73 15.02 5.63 -29.32
CA MET A 73 15.21 7.02 -29.74
C MET A 73 14.71 7.96 -28.63
N ILE A 74 15.47 9.02 -28.31
CA ILE A 74 15.06 10.04 -27.35
C ILE A 74 15.10 11.42 -28.01
N GLU A 75 14.00 12.16 -27.98
CA GLU A 75 13.91 13.50 -28.56
C GLU A 75 13.14 14.47 -27.65
N ALA A 76 13.63 15.71 -27.50
CA ALA A 76 13.08 16.68 -26.54
C ALA A 76 12.62 17.99 -27.20
N TYR A 77 11.49 18.52 -26.73
CA TYR A 77 10.79 19.68 -27.26
C TYR A 77 10.30 20.60 -26.13
N CYS A 78 10.42 21.92 -26.29
CA CYS A 78 9.82 22.88 -25.36
C CYS A 78 8.42 23.29 -25.84
N VAL A 79 7.40 23.17 -24.98
CA VAL A 79 5.99 23.51 -25.28
C VAL A 79 5.40 24.48 -24.23
N PRO A 80 4.42 25.31 -24.60
CA PRO A 80 3.74 26.20 -23.64
C PRO A 80 3.01 25.42 -22.54
N SER A 81 3.05 25.92 -21.31
CA SER A 81 2.54 25.23 -20.11
C SER A 81 1.01 25.23 -19.93
N THR A 82 0.23 25.75 -20.88
CA THR A 82 -1.20 26.10 -20.68
C THR A 82 -2.18 25.61 -21.76
N GLU A 83 -1.83 24.63 -22.62
CA GLU A 83 -2.71 24.17 -23.72
C GLU A 83 -2.79 22.63 -23.82
N CYS A 84 -3.97 22.11 -24.21
CA CYS A 84 -4.19 20.68 -24.50
C CYS A 84 -3.45 20.24 -25.76
N LEU A 85 -2.82 19.05 -25.73
CA LEU A 85 -2.05 18.51 -26.84
C LEU A 85 -2.71 17.22 -27.35
N GLN A 86 -3.00 17.17 -28.66
CA GLN A 86 -3.45 15.96 -29.33
C GLN A 86 -2.24 15.19 -29.89
N LEU A 87 -2.26 13.86 -29.82
CA LEU A 87 -1.31 13.02 -30.55
C LEU A 87 -2.04 12.16 -31.57
N GLU A 88 -1.50 12.12 -32.78
CA GLU A 88 -2.03 11.32 -33.87
C GLU A 88 -0.89 10.48 -34.46
N LEU A 89 -1.04 9.15 -34.42
CA LEU A 89 -0.13 8.22 -35.09
C LEU A 89 -0.64 7.98 -36.52
N ALA A 90 -0.06 8.67 -37.49
CA ALA A 90 -0.40 8.48 -38.90
C ALA A 90 0.49 7.41 -39.56
N GLY A 91 -0.09 6.46 -40.30
CA GLY A 91 0.66 5.47 -41.10
C GLY A 91 0.28 3.99 -40.91
N TYR A 92 -0.91 3.69 -40.38
CA TYR A 92 -1.30 2.36 -39.89
C TYR A 92 -1.84 1.40 -40.97
N GLU A 93 -1.16 1.23 -42.11
CA GLU A 93 -1.61 0.22 -43.09
C GLU A 93 -0.92 -1.15 -43.00
N ASP A 94 0.23 -1.31 -42.34
CA ASP A 94 0.92 -2.62 -42.29
C ASP A 94 1.85 -2.82 -41.06
N LEU A 95 1.59 -2.19 -39.91
CA LEU A 95 2.35 -2.48 -38.68
C LEU A 95 1.79 -3.76 -38.04
N TYR A 96 2.65 -4.75 -37.77
CA TYR A 96 2.24 -5.90 -36.97
C TYR A 96 1.92 -5.41 -35.55
N ASP A 97 0.70 -5.65 -35.08
CA ASP A 97 0.30 -5.36 -33.70
C ASP A 97 1.41 -5.87 -32.76
N ASN A 98 2.06 -4.96 -32.02
CA ASN A 98 3.09 -5.15 -30.98
C ASN A 98 4.57 -4.75 -31.28
N GLU A 99 4.91 -4.05 -32.37
CA GLU A 99 6.32 -3.65 -32.61
C GLU A 99 6.79 -2.33 -31.94
N ILE A 100 5.89 -1.39 -31.65
CA ILE A 100 6.25 -0.03 -31.20
C ILE A 100 5.71 0.24 -29.80
N SER A 101 6.56 0.80 -28.93
CA SER A 101 6.14 1.40 -27.66
C SER A 101 6.81 2.75 -27.44
N PHE A 102 6.21 3.65 -26.68
CA PHE A 102 6.83 4.93 -26.38
C PHE A 102 6.38 5.54 -25.05
N GLU A 103 7.23 6.39 -24.51
CA GLU A 103 7.08 7.10 -23.26
C GLU A 103 7.28 8.59 -23.48
N VAL A 104 6.53 9.40 -22.74
CA VAL A 104 6.61 10.85 -22.77
C VAL A 104 6.88 11.34 -21.36
N TYR A 105 7.96 12.08 -21.20
CA TYR A 105 8.40 12.68 -19.95
C TYR A 105 8.21 14.19 -20.00
N ARG A 106 7.70 14.77 -18.93
CA ARG A 106 7.57 16.21 -18.71
C ARG A 106 8.54 16.62 -17.61
N ASP A 107 9.50 17.48 -17.92
CA ASP A 107 10.52 17.95 -16.96
C ASP A 107 11.20 16.76 -16.20
N GLY A 108 11.36 15.62 -16.90
CA GLY A 108 11.94 14.38 -16.37
C GLY A 108 10.96 13.42 -15.68
N VAL A 109 9.66 13.72 -15.63
CA VAL A 109 8.61 12.88 -15.02
C VAL A 109 7.77 12.22 -16.10
N LEU A 110 7.63 10.89 -16.06
CA LEU A 110 6.78 10.15 -17.02
C LEU A 110 5.31 10.61 -16.88
N VAL A 111 4.75 11.12 -17.97
CA VAL A 111 3.36 11.63 -18.03
C VAL A 111 2.47 10.82 -18.97
N PHE A 112 3.06 10.04 -19.87
CA PHE A 112 2.32 9.14 -20.74
C PHE A 112 3.19 7.97 -21.18
N HIS A 113 2.61 6.78 -21.24
CA HIS A 113 3.26 5.57 -21.72
C HIS A 113 2.26 4.80 -22.57
N LEU A 114 2.67 4.41 -23.78
CA LEU A 114 1.96 3.48 -24.63
C LEU A 114 2.87 2.26 -24.85
N GLY A 115 2.54 1.14 -24.20
CA GLY A 115 3.33 -0.08 -24.27
C GLY A 115 2.46 -1.30 -24.58
N VAL A 116 2.91 -2.08 -25.57
CA VAL A 116 2.52 -3.48 -25.71
C VAL A 116 3.76 -4.34 -25.48
N GLY A 117 3.75 -5.08 -24.37
CA GLY A 117 4.71 -6.16 -24.12
C GLY A 117 6.07 -5.77 -23.52
N CYS A 118 6.11 -5.01 -22.42
CA CYS A 118 7.30 -4.95 -21.57
C CYS A 118 7.09 -5.83 -20.31
N PRO A 119 7.90 -6.89 -20.07
CA PRO A 119 7.74 -7.78 -18.92
C PRO A 119 8.04 -7.15 -17.54
N ALA A 120 8.34 -5.85 -17.47
CA ALA A 120 8.78 -5.17 -16.25
C ALA A 120 7.92 -3.96 -15.83
N CYS A 121 6.68 -3.84 -16.33
CA CYS A 121 5.76 -2.75 -15.95
C CYS A 121 4.60 -3.31 -15.12
N VAL A 122 4.56 -3.04 -13.82
CA VAL A 122 3.44 -3.38 -12.91
C VAL A 122 2.57 -2.14 -12.75
N GLY A 123 1.34 -2.19 -13.27
CA GLY A 123 0.30 -1.16 -13.13
C GLY A 123 -0.79 -1.33 -14.20
N ASN A 124 -1.95 -1.85 -13.82
CA ASN A 124 -3.06 -2.18 -14.73
C ASN A 124 -3.74 -0.95 -15.34
N TYR A 125 -3.83 -0.88 -16.68
CA TYR A 125 -5.07 -0.63 -17.43
C TYR A 125 -4.95 -1.28 -18.83
N PRO A 126 -5.72 -2.33 -19.17
CA PRO A 126 -5.81 -2.81 -20.54
C PRO A 126 -6.78 -1.89 -21.31
N ILE A 127 -6.30 -1.21 -22.36
CA ILE A 127 -7.17 -0.55 -23.33
C ILE A 127 -7.50 -1.55 -24.43
N GLU A 128 -8.78 -1.84 -24.62
CA GLU A 128 -9.26 -2.60 -25.79
C GLU A 128 -9.12 -1.77 -27.07
N TYR A 129 -8.53 -2.38 -28.09
CA TYR A 129 -8.39 -1.85 -29.45
C TYR A 129 -9.77 -1.51 -30.07
N ASN A 130 -10.00 -0.23 -30.41
CA ASN A 130 -11.17 0.23 -31.17
C ASN A 130 -10.78 0.60 -32.63
N PRO A 131 -11.12 -0.22 -33.64
CA PRO A 131 -10.74 -0.01 -35.03
C PRO A 131 -11.47 1.13 -35.75
N THR A 132 -12.33 1.90 -35.06
CA THR A 132 -13.08 3.01 -35.66
C THR A 132 -12.60 4.40 -35.26
N ASN A 133 -11.67 4.52 -34.30
CA ASN A 133 -11.13 5.81 -33.88
C ASN A 133 -9.72 5.69 -33.27
N PRO A 134 -8.63 6.00 -34.01
CA PRO A 134 -7.25 5.79 -33.56
C PRO A 134 -6.68 6.95 -32.73
N TYR A 135 -7.48 7.93 -32.32
CA TYR A 135 -6.99 9.10 -31.58
C TYR A 135 -6.87 8.80 -30.08
N SER A 136 -5.73 9.13 -29.48
CA SER A 136 -5.54 9.17 -28.03
C SER A 136 -5.21 10.61 -27.61
N TYR A 137 -5.94 11.11 -26.62
CA TYR A 137 -5.76 12.46 -26.06
C TYR A 137 -4.91 12.37 -24.79
N ILE A 138 -3.88 13.21 -24.65
CA ILE A 138 -3.15 13.33 -23.39
C ILE A 138 -3.57 14.64 -22.70
N ASN A 139 -4.19 14.50 -21.52
CA ASN A 139 -4.64 15.62 -20.72
C ASN A 139 -3.65 15.88 -19.57
N PHE A 140 -3.18 17.12 -19.47
CA PHE A 140 -2.13 17.51 -18.51
C PHE A 140 -2.64 18.35 -17.32
N ASP A 141 -3.95 18.62 -17.21
CA ASP A 141 -4.54 19.28 -16.02
C ASP A 141 -5.94 18.79 -15.58
N GLY A 142 -6.55 17.85 -16.30
CA GLY A 142 -7.82 17.24 -15.91
C GLY A 142 -9.08 17.91 -16.47
N SER A 143 -8.98 18.85 -17.42
CA SER A 143 -10.15 19.42 -18.09
C SER A 143 -10.30 18.93 -19.53
N CYS A 144 -11.19 17.95 -19.77
CA CYS A 144 -11.84 17.68 -21.06
C CYS A 144 -12.90 16.59 -20.85
N ALA A 145 -14.10 16.98 -20.44
CA ALA A 145 -15.31 16.18 -20.63
C ALA A 145 -16.08 16.76 -21.82
N ASP A 146 -16.78 15.91 -22.59
CA ASP A 146 -17.62 16.38 -23.71
C ASP A 146 -18.84 17.15 -23.16
N HIS A 147 -18.77 18.47 -23.35
CA HIS A 147 -19.72 19.48 -22.91
C HIS A 147 -20.78 19.72 -23.99
N GLY A 148 -22.06 19.53 -23.64
CA GLY A 148 -23.20 19.77 -24.53
C GLY A 148 -24.53 19.56 -23.80
N CYS A 149 -25.67 19.88 -24.42
CA CYS A 149 -26.97 19.76 -23.76
C CYS A 149 -27.35 18.29 -23.48
N THR A 150 -27.40 17.89 -22.22
CA THR A 150 -27.73 16.51 -21.81
C THR A 150 -29.22 16.27 -21.56
N ASP A 151 -30.07 17.30 -21.69
CA ASP A 151 -31.52 17.18 -21.45
C ASP A 151 -32.25 16.71 -22.71
N ALA A 152 -32.78 15.48 -22.68
CA ALA A 152 -33.51 14.87 -23.79
C ALA A 152 -34.80 15.61 -24.19
N GLU A 153 -35.30 16.53 -23.36
CA GLU A 153 -36.46 17.36 -23.65
C GLU A 153 -36.09 18.70 -24.33
N ALA A 154 -34.80 19.03 -24.46
CA ALA A 154 -34.33 20.24 -25.14
C ALA A 154 -34.32 20.09 -26.67
N CYS A 155 -34.59 21.18 -27.38
CA CYS A 155 -34.60 21.21 -28.85
C CYS A 155 -33.20 20.97 -29.45
N ASN A 156 -32.12 21.21 -28.69
CA ASN A 156 -30.73 20.97 -29.08
C ASN A 156 -30.03 19.89 -28.25
N TYR A 157 -30.79 18.92 -27.71
CA TYR A 157 -30.26 17.76 -27.01
C TYR A 157 -29.15 17.05 -27.81
N ASP A 158 -28.03 16.76 -27.15
CA ASP A 158 -26.90 16.00 -27.67
C ASP A 158 -26.75 14.69 -26.90
N GLU A 159 -27.05 13.57 -27.58
CA GLU A 159 -26.98 12.23 -26.98
C GLU A 159 -25.55 11.76 -26.64
N THR A 160 -24.51 12.52 -27.03
CA THR A 160 -23.10 12.22 -26.74
C THR A 160 -22.52 13.04 -25.60
N ALA A 161 -23.22 14.08 -25.15
CA ALA A 161 -22.79 14.89 -24.03
C ALA A 161 -22.89 14.10 -22.70
N THR A 162 -21.85 14.19 -21.87
CA THR A 162 -21.82 13.54 -20.55
C THR A 162 -21.82 14.54 -19.39
N ILE A 163 -21.58 15.82 -19.70
CA ILE A 163 -21.66 16.94 -18.77
C ILE A 163 -22.42 18.07 -19.45
N ASP A 164 -23.49 18.54 -18.81
CA ASP A 164 -24.28 19.68 -19.28
C ASP A 164 -23.44 20.96 -19.27
N ASP A 165 -23.37 21.65 -20.41
CA ASP A 165 -22.65 22.91 -20.58
C ASP A 165 -23.56 24.14 -20.47
N GLY A 166 -24.84 23.92 -20.14
CA GLY A 166 -25.86 24.95 -20.04
C GLY A 166 -26.33 25.47 -21.41
N SER A 167 -26.01 24.77 -22.50
CA SER A 167 -26.45 25.15 -23.84
C SER A 167 -27.88 24.71 -24.17
N CYS A 168 -28.57 23.97 -23.30
CA CYS A 168 -29.94 23.49 -23.53
C CYS A 168 -30.92 24.63 -23.84
N GLU A 169 -31.60 24.54 -24.98
CA GLU A 169 -32.61 25.50 -25.42
C GLU A 169 -33.91 24.80 -25.82
N PHE A 170 -35.04 25.39 -25.42
CA PHE A 170 -36.37 24.77 -25.51
C PHE A 170 -37.35 25.55 -26.41
N THR A 171 -36.86 26.55 -27.15
CA THR A 171 -37.71 27.53 -27.85
C THR A 171 -37.79 27.25 -29.35
N SER A 172 -36.75 26.70 -29.97
CA SER A 172 -36.73 26.56 -31.45
C SER A 172 -37.74 25.55 -32.01
N CYS A 173 -38.26 24.64 -31.17
CA CYS A 173 -39.20 23.58 -31.54
C CYS A 173 -40.56 23.69 -30.82
N ALA A 174 -40.86 24.86 -30.25
CA ALA A 174 -42.08 25.14 -29.49
C ALA A 174 -43.18 25.83 -30.35
N GLY A 175 -44.44 25.41 -30.21
CA GLY A 175 -45.61 25.93 -30.95
C GLY A 175 -46.90 25.14 -30.63
N CYS A 176 -48.06 25.54 -31.18
CA CYS A 176 -49.34 24.90 -30.83
C CYS A 176 -49.45 23.45 -31.35
N THR A 177 -49.47 22.47 -30.43
CA THR A 177 -49.50 21.02 -30.78
C THR A 177 -50.92 20.43 -30.90
N LEU A 178 -51.98 21.22 -30.69
CA LEU A 178 -53.38 20.76 -30.68
C LEU A 178 -54.07 20.93 -32.04
N GLU A 179 -54.35 19.81 -32.74
CA GLU A 179 -54.97 19.78 -34.09
C GLU A 179 -56.30 20.55 -34.23
N GLY A 180 -56.99 20.84 -33.12
CA GLY A 180 -58.28 21.56 -33.10
C GLY A 180 -58.19 23.09 -32.91
N ALA A 181 -57.00 23.66 -32.72
CA ALA A 181 -56.79 25.09 -32.51
C ALA A 181 -56.80 25.87 -33.83
N CYS A 182 -57.13 27.17 -33.78
CA CYS A 182 -57.11 28.02 -34.98
C CYS A 182 -55.70 28.24 -35.55
N ASN A 183 -54.63 27.97 -34.79
CA ASN A 183 -53.23 28.15 -35.16
C ASN A 183 -52.34 26.91 -34.85
N TYR A 184 -52.87 25.71 -34.99
CA TYR A 184 -52.10 24.45 -34.89
C TYR A 184 -50.85 24.43 -35.81
N ASP A 185 -49.69 24.05 -35.26
CA ASP A 185 -48.41 23.88 -35.97
C ASP A 185 -47.92 22.40 -35.90
N PRO A 186 -47.80 21.71 -37.04
CA PRO A 186 -47.38 20.31 -37.08
C PRO A 186 -45.87 20.06 -36.87
N GLU A 187 -45.00 21.07 -36.89
CA GLU A 187 -43.55 20.91 -36.62
C GLU A 187 -43.20 21.17 -35.15
N ALA A 188 -44.17 21.63 -34.35
CA ALA A 188 -44.00 21.82 -32.92
C ALA A 188 -43.97 20.47 -32.19
N THR A 189 -42.96 20.27 -31.35
CA THR A 189 -42.85 19.09 -30.46
C THR A 189 -43.08 19.44 -28.99
N ILE A 190 -43.01 20.73 -28.66
CA ILE A 190 -43.28 21.31 -27.34
C ILE A 190 -44.45 22.30 -27.48
N ASP A 191 -45.49 22.18 -26.66
CA ASP A 191 -46.62 23.13 -26.65
C ASP A 191 -46.25 24.40 -25.89
N ASP A 192 -46.20 25.53 -26.59
CA ASP A 192 -45.85 26.84 -26.00
C ASP A 192 -47.07 27.59 -25.44
N GLY A 193 -48.25 26.95 -25.45
CA GLY A 193 -49.50 27.57 -25.00
C GLY A 193 -50.03 28.63 -25.96
N SER A 194 -49.43 28.77 -27.15
CA SER A 194 -49.91 29.70 -28.18
C SER A 194 -51.19 29.26 -28.84
N CYS A 195 -51.75 28.09 -28.53
CA CYS A 195 -52.99 27.60 -29.11
C CYS A 195 -54.16 28.59 -28.91
N ILE A 196 -54.52 29.27 -29.99
CA ILE A 196 -55.61 30.21 -30.07
C ILE A 196 -56.90 29.42 -30.19
N PHE A 197 -57.69 29.54 -29.13
CA PHE A 197 -59.08 29.13 -29.08
C PHE A 197 -59.94 30.36 -28.82
N GLY A 198 -60.21 31.12 -29.88
CA GLY A 198 -61.14 32.24 -29.90
C GLY A 198 -62.03 32.14 -31.13
N GLY A 199 -63.21 31.54 -31.07
CA GLY A 199 -63.73 30.64 -30.04
C GLY A 199 -64.63 29.60 -30.72
N PRO A 200 -64.86 28.43 -30.11
CA PRO A 200 -65.97 27.60 -30.54
C PRO A 200 -67.26 28.22 -29.98
N GLY A 201 -68.03 28.93 -30.80
CA GLY A 201 -69.48 29.00 -30.60
C GLY A 201 -70.08 30.30 -30.02
N ALA A 202 -69.51 31.47 -30.30
CA ALA A 202 -70.30 32.70 -30.16
C ALA A 202 -71.52 32.59 -31.07
N THR A 203 -72.71 32.82 -30.53
CA THR A 203 -73.96 32.69 -31.26
C THR A 203 -74.57 34.07 -31.45
N LEU A 204 -74.74 34.48 -32.70
CA LEU A 204 -75.56 35.64 -33.04
C LEU A 204 -77.02 35.22 -32.97
N PHE A 205 -77.79 35.92 -32.14
CA PHE A 205 -79.24 35.86 -32.11
C PHE A 205 -79.83 37.10 -32.76
N MET A 206 -80.76 36.90 -33.70
CA MET A 206 -81.53 37.95 -34.34
C MET A 206 -83.01 37.74 -34.03
N TYR A 207 -83.67 38.79 -33.51
CA TYR A 207 -85.04 38.74 -33.03
C TYR A 207 -85.98 39.58 -33.89
N ASP A 208 -87.15 39.02 -34.17
CA ASP A 208 -88.28 39.67 -34.86
C ASP A 208 -89.53 39.58 -33.97
N THR A 209 -90.05 40.74 -33.59
CA THR A 209 -91.18 40.83 -32.65
C THR A 209 -92.50 40.31 -33.24
N PHE A 210 -92.70 40.39 -34.57
CA PHE A 210 -93.96 40.05 -35.23
C PHE A 210 -93.89 38.76 -36.06
N GLY A 211 -92.68 38.25 -36.29
CA GLY A 211 -92.42 36.93 -36.85
C GLY A 211 -92.65 36.82 -38.36
N ASP A 212 -92.78 37.95 -39.05
CA ASP A 212 -92.94 38.07 -40.51
C ASP A 212 -91.62 38.34 -41.24
N GLY A 213 -90.49 38.31 -40.52
CA GLY A 213 -89.13 38.50 -40.99
C GLY A 213 -88.65 39.95 -40.86
N TRP A 214 -87.33 40.17 -41.01
CA TRP A 214 -86.72 41.51 -40.89
C TRP A 214 -87.00 42.45 -42.07
N ASN A 215 -87.95 42.15 -42.96
CA ASN A 215 -88.44 43.05 -44.01
C ASN A 215 -87.33 43.71 -44.87
N ALA A 216 -86.31 42.94 -45.26
CA ALA A 216 -85.09 43.36 -46.00
C ALA A 216 -84.06 44.20 -45.22
N ASN A 217 -84.12 44.24 -43.89
CA ASN A 217 -83.03 44.72 -43.05
C ASN A 217 -81.99 43.61 -42.80
N THR A 218 -80.70 43.97 -42.73
CA THR A 218 -79.58 43.03 -42.51
C THR A 218 -78.66 43.50 -41.39
N LEU A 219 -77.85 42.60 -40.85
CA LEU A 219 -76.80 42.88 -39.87
C LEU A 219 -75.46 42.43 -40.45
N THR A 220 -74.46 43.31 -40.46
CA THR A 220 -73.10 42.95 -40.91
C THR A 220 -72.16 42.93 -39.71
N ILE A 221 -71.40 41.84 -39.55
CA ILE A 221 -70.37 41.69 -38.51
C ILE A 221 -69.08 41.32 -39.22
N GLY A 222 -68.06 42.18 -39.14
CA GLY A 222 -66.86 42.04 -39.97
C GLY A 222 -67.20 42.14 -41.46
N ASP A 223 -66.81 41.12 -42.24
CA ASP A 223 -67.10 41.03 -43.68
C ASP A 223 -68.33 40.17 -44.01
N GLU A 224 -69.00 39.59 -43.00
CA GLU A 224 -70.16 38.71 -43.20
C GLU A 224 -71.48 39.45 -42.96
N GLU A 225 -72.42 39.28 -43.89
CA GLU A 225 -73.78 39.82 -43.80
C GLU A 225 -74.77 38.73 -43.40
N PHE A 226 -75.54 39.00 -42.35
CA PHE A 226 -76.56 38.15 -41.77
C PHE A 226 -77.94 38.74 -42.01
N CYS A 227 -78.89 37.86 -42.32
CA CYS A 227 -80.27 38.22 -42.63
C CYS A 227 -81.23 37.17 -42.08
N PHE A 228 -82.50 37.54 -41.96
CA PHE A 228 -83.57 36.62 -41.58
C PHE A 228 -84.06 35.89 -42.84
N PRO A 229 -83.75 34.59 -43.03
CA PRO A 229 -84.02 33.90 -44.29
C PRO A 229 -85.50 33.51 -44.44
N ASP A 230 -86.04 33.57 -45.66
CA ASP A 230 -87.34 32.97 -45.97
C ASP A 230 -87.31 31.44 -46.06
N ALA A 231 -88.47 30.80 -46.29
CA ALA A 231 -88.57 29.34 -46.40
C ALA A 231 -87.72 28.71 -47.52
N PHE A 232 -87.13 29.52 -48.40
CA PHE A 232 -86.22 29.12 -49.48
C PHE A 232 -84.77 29.62 -49.28
N GLY A 233 -84.47 30.30 -48.17
CA GLY A 233 -83.15 30.84 -47.86
C GLY A 233 -82.84 32.17 -48.56
N ASP A 234 -83.85 32.87 -49.10
CA ASP A 234 -83.69 34.19 -49.73
C ASP A 234 -83.98 35.30 -48.72
N CYS A 235 -83.15 36.35 -48.74
CA CYS A 235 -83.17 37.48 -47.81
C CYS A 235 -83.70 38.78 -48.44
N THR A 236 -84.21 38.73 -49.67
CA THR A 236 -84.60 39.91 -50.45
C THR A 236 -86.11 40.08 -50.63
N THR A 237 -86.90 39.14 -50.12
CA THR A 237 -88.36 39.14 -50.33
C THR A 237 -89.05 40.06 -49.32
N THR A 238 -89.94 40.92 -49.82
CA THR A 238 -90.69 41.93 -49.04
C THR A 238 -92.15 41.54 -48.78
N ASP A 239 -92.57 40.34 -49.22
CA ASP A 239 -93.95 39.88 -49.13
C ASP A 239 -93.99 38.33 -49.04
N VAL A 240 -93.78 37.76 -47.85
CA VAL A 240 -94.00 36.33 -47.61
C VAL A 240 -94.76 36.11 -46.29
N TRP A 241 -96.05 35.78 -46.40
CA TRP A 241 -96.98 35.51 -45.27
C TRP A 241 -96.77 34.11 -44.62
N ASP A 242 -95.61 33.48 -44.77
CA ASP A 242 -95.37 32.07 -44.43
C ASP A 242 -94.06 31.82 -43.65
N ILE A 243 -93.61 32.79 -42.85
CA ILE A 243 -92.57 32.59 -41.82
C ILE A 243 -93.25 32.74 -40.45
N TYR A 244 -92.98 31.83 -39.51
CA TYR A 244 -93.51 31.87 -38.14
C TYR A 244 -92.37 31.67 -37.13
N SER A 245 -91.25 32.38 -37.30
CA SER A 245 -90.16 32.39 -36.34
C SER A 245 -89.85 33.81 -35.89
N ASN A 246 -89.77 34.00 -34.58
CA ASN A 246 -89.41 35.29 -33.97
C ASN A 246 -87.90 35.38 -33.68
N GLU A 247 -87.14 34.34 -34.01
CA GLU A 247 -85.71 34.21 -33.67
C GLU A 247 -84.97 33.35 -34.71
N VAL A 248 -83.74 33.74 -35.05
CA VAL A 248 -82.78 32.92 -35.81
C VAL A 248 -81.40 33.06 -35.18
N SER A 249 -80.60 31.98 -35.24
CA SER A 249 -79.27 31.91 -34.64
C SER A 249 -78.19 31.45 -35.62
N PHE A 250 -76.99 32.03 -35.55
CA PHE A 250 -75.81 31.67 -36.35
C PHE A 250 -74.58 31.48 -35.46
N ASN A 251 -73.79 30.43 -35.72
CA ASN A 251 -72.51 30.23 -35.04
C ASN A 251 -71.44 31.08 -35.71
N LEU A 252 -70.70 31.85 -34.91
CA LEU A 252 -69.66 32.75 -35.36
C LEU A 252 -68.29 32.32 -34.84
N CYS A 253 -67.27 32.48 -35.68
CA CYS A 253 -65.86 32.48 -35.28
C CYS A 253 -65.40 33.95 -35.28
N LEU A 254 -65.61 34.64 -34.17
CA LEU A 254 -65.19 36.04 -34.01
C LEU A 254 -63.88 36.10 -33.21
N ASP A 255 -62.91 36.86 -33.73
CA ASP A 255 -61.76 37.30 -32.96
C ASP A 255 -62.18 38.48 -32.08
N LEU A 256 -62.54 38.19 -30.82
CA LEU A 256 -62.97 39.18 -29.84
C LEU A 256 -61.83 40.07 -29.32
N THR A 257 -60.57 39.78 -29.69
CA THR A 257 -59.41 40.63 -29.37
C THR A 257 -59.33 41.88 -30.27
N GLN A 258 -60.19 41.97 -31.29
CA GLN A 258 -60.29 43.13 -32.17
C GLN A 258 -61.63 43.83 -31.99
N CYS A 259 -61.65 45.16 -32.13
CA CYS A 259 -62.91 45.91 -32.17
C CYS A 259 -63.66 45.64 -33.48
N LEU A 260 -64.70 44.81 -33.41
CA LEU A 260 -65.56 44.50 -34.55
C LEU A 260 -66.78 45.42 -34.54
N ASN A 261 -67.00 46.10 -35.67
CA ASN A 261 -68.23 46.84 -35.88
C ASN A 261 -69.37 45.88 -36.20
N VAL A 262 -70.48 46.02 -35.47
CA VAL A 262 -71.75 45.39 -35.78
C VAL A 262 -72.63 46.44 -36.45
N VAL A 263 -72.79 46.34 -37.77
CA VAL A 263 -73.47 47.35 -38.57
C VAL A 263 -74.90 46.92 -38.86
N TYR A 264 -75.88 47.69 -38.39
CA TYR A 264 -77.28 47.49 -38.72
C TYR A 264 -77.65 48.22 -40.01
N ASN A 265 -78.03 47.47 -41.05
CA ASN A 265 -78.40 48.01 -42.35
C ASN A 265 -79.93 48.12 -42.47
N GLY A 266 -80.45 49.30 -42.13
CA GLY A 266 -81.88 49.61 -42.11
C GLY A 266 -82.53 49.82 -43.50
N ASN A 267 -82.23 48.98 -44.48
CA ASN A 267 -82.68 49.13 -45.88
C ASN A 267 -84.16 48.76 -46.12
N GLY A 268 -84.83 48.21 -45.10
CA GLY A 268 -86.18 47.67 -45.13
C GLY A 268 -87.28 48.58 -44.56
N LEU A 269 -88.40 47.98 -44.16
CA LEU A 269 -89.49 48.63 -43.42
C LEU A 269 -89.53 48.11 -41.97
N TYR A 270 -90.24 48.82 -41.08
CA TYR A 270 -90.53 48.40 -39.70
C TYR A 270 -89.30 48.10 -38.82
N GLN A 271 -88.26 48.93 -38.93
CA GLN A 271 -86.99 48.75 -38.20
C GLN A 271 -87.16 48.61 -36.68
N ALA A 272 -88.16 49.29 -36.10
CA ALA A 272 -88.40 49.30 -34.65
C ALA A 272 -88.79 47.93 -34.05
N GLU A 273 -89.00 46.92 -34.87
CA GLU A 273 -89.41 45.57 -34.47
C GLU A 273 -88.22 44.59 -34.38
N ASN A 274 -87.03 45.04 -34.81
CA ASN A 274 -85.79 44.27 -34.92
C ASN A 274 -84.85 44.51 -33.72
N SER A 275 -84.19 43.45 -33.26
CA SER A 275 -83.10 43.55 -32.29
C SER A 275 -82.14 42.35 -32.39
N TRP A 276 -80.90 42.52 -31.94
CA TRP A 276 -79.88 41.48 -32.03
C TRP A 276 -79.07 41.39 -30.74
N ALA A 277 -78.51 40.21 -30.49
CA ALA A 277 -77.58 39.95 -29.40
C ALA A 277 -76.50 38.95 -29.84
N ILE A 278 -75.27 39.19 -29.44
CA ILE A 278 -74.17 38.24 -29.59
C ILE A 278 -73.89 37.69 -28.20
N VAL A 279 -73.91 36.37 -28.10
CA VAL A 279 -73.76 35.64 -26.84
C VAL A 279 -72.57 34.71 -26.97
N ASP A 280 -71.69 34.69 -25.98
CA ASP A 280 -70.54 33.78 -25.96
C ASP A 280 -70.95 32.33 -25.65
N ALA A 281 -69.97 31.42 -25.63
CA ALA A 281 -70.20 29.99 -25.37
C ALA A 281 -70.73 29.71 -23.94
N ASP A 282 -70.56 30.65 -23.00
CA ASP A 282 -71.02 30.56 -21.61
C ASP A 282 -72.43 31.15 -21.40
N GLY A 283 -73.02 31.72 -22.45
CA GLY A 283 -74.37 32.28 -22.41
C GLY A 283 -74.43 33.75 -21.98
N VAL A 284 -73.29 34.46 -21.95
CA VAL A 284 -73.21 35.87 -21.58
C VAL A 284 -73.37 36.75 -22.82
N THR A 285 -74.24 37.76 -22.73
CA THR A 285 -74.41 38.75 -23.82
C THR A 285 -73.23 39.71 -23.84
N ILE A 286 -72.40 39.61 -24.87
CA ILE A 286 -71.18 40.42 -25.06
C ILE A 286 -71.42 41.66 -25.93
N ALA A 287 -72.47 41.66 -26.74
CA ALA A 287 -72.97 42.84 -27.42
C ALA A 287 -74.47 42.67 -27.73
N SER A 288 -75.20 43.79 -27.73
CA SER A 288 -76.62 43.78 -28.11
C SER A 288 -77.04 45.14 -28.64
N GLY A 289 -78.03 45.16 -29.53
CA GLY A 289 -78.58 46.38 -30.08
C GLY A 289 -80.02 46.23 -30.53
N GLY A 290 -80.72 47.36 -30.62
CA GLY A 290 -82.00 47.44 -31.32
C GLY A 290 -81.79 47.57 -32.83
N ALA A 291 -82.54 48.48 -33.45
CA ALA A 291 -82.35 48.90 -34.84
C ALA A 291 -81.17 49.88 -35.01
N GLU A 292 -80.04 49.56 -34.40
CA GLU A 292 -78.85 50.40 -34.37
C GLU A 292 -77.57 49.55 -34.46
N SER A 293 -76.51 50.18 -34.99
CA SER A 293 -75.18 49.59 -35.03
C SER A 293 -74.53 49.62 -33.64
N GLY A 294 -73.66 48.66 -33.37
CA GLY A 294 -72.88 48.56 -32.15
C GLY A 294 -71.44 48.11 -32.42
N VAL A 295 -70.72 47.79 -31.35
CA VAL A 295 -69.37 47.21 -31.41
C VAL A 295 -69.29 46.00 -30.50
N VAL A 296 -68.44 45.04 -30.84
CA VAL A 296 -68.17 43.83 -30.05
C VAL A 296 -66.68 43.51 -30.13
N GLY A 297 -66.09 43.06 -29.02
CA GLY A 297 -64.65 42.87 -28.88
C GLY A 297 -63.95 44.07 -28.23
N ASP A 298 -62.61 44.08 -28.27
CA ASP A 298 -61.80 45.07 -27.57
C ASP A 298 -61.76 46.43 -28.29
N CYS A 299 -62.50 47.41 -27.78
CA CYS A 299 -62.71 48.73 -28.39
C CYS A 299 -62.03 49.88 -27.64
N GLY A 300 -60.87 49.62 -27.01
CA GLY A 300 -59.96 50.65 -26.48
C GLY A 300 -60.37 51.24 -25.14
N GLN A 301 -60.70 50.39 -24.16
CA GLN A 301 -60.77 50.75 -22.75
C GLN A 301 -59.58 50.13 -22.02
N GLY A 302 -58.82 50.95 -21.30
CA GLY A 302 -57.60 50.52 -20.63
C GLY A 302 -56.85 51.67 -19.98
N CYS A 303 -55.70 51.38 -19.36
CA CYS A 303 -54.90 52.41 -18.72
C CYS A 303 -54.34 53.39 -19.75
N THR A 304 -54.72 54.67 -19.66
CA THR A 304 -54.21 55.72 -20.58
C THR A 304 -52.90 56.37 -20.13
N ASP A 305 -52.31 55.83 -19.05
CA ASP A 305 -51.00 56.06 -18.43
C ASP A 305 -49.74 55.64 -19.22
N PRO A 306 -49.11 56.39 -20.15
CA PRO A 306 -47.94 55.91 -20.92
C PRO A 306 -46.72 55.47 -20.10
N THR A 307 -46.72 55.71 -18.80
CA THR A 307 -45.67 55.28 -17.87
C THR A 307 -46.05 54.10 -16.97
N ALA A 308 -47.29 53.61 -17.07
CA ALA A 308 -47.79 52.45 -16.34
C ALA A 308 -47.38 51.13 -17.03
N CYS A 309 -47.18 50.05 -16.25
CA CYS A 309 -46.84 48.73 -16.79
C CYS A 309 -47.97 48.06 -17.57
N ASN A 310 -49.21 48.44 -17.31
CA ASN A 310 -50.39 48.02 -18.07
C ASN A 310 -50.94 49.16 -18.93
N TYR A 311 -50.08 50.12 -19.32
CA TYR A 311 -50.45 51.15 -20.27
C TYR A 311 -51.01 50.55 -21.55
N ASP A 312 -52.22 50.97 -21.90
CA ASP A 312 -52.84 50.70 -23.17
C ASP A 312 -52.76 51.96 -24.06
N PRO A 313 -51.87 51.98 -25.06
CA PRO A 313 -51.74 53.11 -25.99
C PRO A 313 -52.95 53.32 -26.91
N ASP A 314 -53.80 52.31 -27.05
CA ASP A 314 -55.01 52.35 -27.86
C ASP A 314 -56.26 52.65 -27.03
N ALA A 315 -56.12 52.66 -25.70
CA ALA A 315 -57.16 53.12 -24.80
C ALA A 315 -57.47 54.59 -25.02
N THR A 316 -58.73 54.87 -25.36
CA THR A 316 -59.25 56.25 -25.49
C THR A 316 -60.05 56.71 -24.27
N ILE A 317 -60.29 55.79 -23.33
CA ILE A 317 -61.07 55.99 -22.10
C ILE A 317 -60.33 55.27 -20.96
N ASP A 318 -59.88 56.03 -19.96
CA ASP A 318 -59.21 55.51 -18.75
C ASP A 318 -60.23 54.87 -17.81
N ASP A 319 -60.05 53.58 -17.56
CA ASP A 319 -60.87 52.80 -16.65
C ASP A 319 -60.33 52.78 -15.20
N GLY A 320 -59.19 53.46 -14.96
CA GLY A 320 -58.55 53.58 -13.65
C GLY A 320 -57.62 52.42 -13.28
N SER A 321 -57.26 51.58 -14.25
CA SER A 321 -56.47 50.37 -14.04
C SER A 321 -54.94 50.58 -13.96
N CYS A 322 -54.41 51.79 -14.20
CA CYS A 322 -52.97 52.02 -14.29
C CYS A 322 -52.12 51.56 -13.09
N ALA A 323 -51.14 50.69 -13.36
CA ALA A 323 -50.28 50.03 -12.38
C ALA A 323 -48.78 50.21 -12.71
N VAL A 324 -47.91 49.89 -11.75
CA VAL A 324 -46.44 49.86 -11.93
C VAL A 324 -45.92 48.47 -11.64
N ASN A 325 -44.89 48.01 -12.36
CA ASN A 325 -44.28 46.70 -12.07
C ASN A 325 -43.63 46.74 -10.69
N ASP A 326 -43.85 45.68 -9.93
CA ASP A 326 -43.10 45.42 -8.71
C ASP A 326 -41.83 44.62 -8.99
N ASP A 327 -41.06 44.32 -7.94
CA ASP A 327 -39.78 43.61 -8.05
C ASP A 327 -39.92 42.13 -8.45
N CYS A 328 -41.13 41.57 -8.42
CA CYS A 328 -41.47 40.24 -8.98
C CYS A 328 -41.89 40.33 -10.47
N GLY A 329 -41.82 41.52 -11.07
CA GLY A 329 -42.27 41.75 -12.44
C GLY A 329 -43.79 41.74 -12.60
N VAL A 330 -44.54 41.73 -11.50
CA VAL A 330 -45.99 41.68 -11.52
C VAL A 330 -46.55 43.09 -11.51
N CYS A 331 -47.31 43.40 -12.54
CA CYS A 331 -47.89 44.72 -12.72
C CYS A 331 -48.92 45.03 -11.61
N GLY A 332 -48.57 45.93 -10.69
CA GLY A 332 -49.38 46.31 -9.53
C GLY A 332 -49.19 45.45 -8.28
N GLY A 333 -48.14 44.62 -8.22
CA GLY A 333 -47.85 43.78 -7.06
C GLY A 333 -47.16 44.53 -5.89
N THR A 334 -46.95 43.81 -4.78
CA THR A 334 -46.35 44.35 -3.54
C THR A 334 -44.83 44.23 -3.48
N GLY A 335 -44.20 43.62 -4.49
CA GLY A 335 -42.78 43.28 -4.52
C GLY A 335 -42.44 42.05 -3.69
N ILE A 336 -41.15 41.69 -3.69
CA ILE A 336 -40.56 40.71 -2.77
C ILE A 336 -40.35 41.40 -1.41
N PRO A 337 -40.91 40.89 -0.30
CA PRO A 337 -40.66 41.43 1.03
C PRO A 337 -39.16 41.37 1.42
N ASP A 338 -38.70 42.32 2.24
CA ASP A 338 -37.27 42.61 2.51
C ASP A 338 -36.40 41.47 3.11
N ASP A 339 -36.93 40.25 3.28
CA ASP A 339 -36.19 39.07 3.76
C ASP A 339 -36.60 37.77 3.03
N GLU A 340 -37.37 37.85 1.94
CA GLU A 340 -37.89 36.70 1.17
C GLU A 340 -37.12 36.53 -0.17
N CYS A 341 -36.94 35.30 -0.65
CA CYS A 341 -36.14 34.96 -1.83
C CYS A 341 -36.96 34.62 -3.08
N ASP A 342 -38.26 34.45 -2.94
CA ASP A 342 -39.18 34.29 -4.05
C ASP A 342 -40.51 35.02 -3.80
N CYS A 343 -41.38 35.01 -4.80
CA CYS A 343 -42.68 35.66 -4.75
C CYS A 343 -43.73 34.87 -3.93
N ASP A 344 -43.39 33.68 -3.41
CA ASP A 344 -44.23 32.84 -2.55
C ASP A 344 -43.98 33.10 -1.05
N GLY A 345 -42.99 33.94 -0.75
CA GLY A 345 -42.62 34.39 0.58
C GLY A 345 -41.77 33.42 1.37
N ASN A 346 -41.05 32.59 0.63
CA ASN A 346 -40.04 31.72 1.18
C ASN A 346 -38.78 32.52 1.50
N VAL A 347 -38.09 32.16 2.58
CA VAL A 347 -36.76 32.68 2.89
C VAL A 347 -35.73 31.61 2.55
N LEU A 348 -34.52 32.02 2.19
CA LEU A 348 -33.42 31.06 2.02
C LEU A 348 -33.16 30.41 3.36
N ASP A 349 -33.15 29.09 3.36
CA ASP A 349 -32.65 28.34 4.50
C ASP A 349 -31.10 28.34 4.48
N ALA A 350 -30.46 27.73 5.48
CA ALA A 350 -29.01 27.77 5.60
C ALA A 350 -28.23 27.11 4.44
N LEU A 351 -28.88 26.30 3.58
CA LEU A 351 -28.28 25.71 2.37
C LEU A 351 -28.45 26.59 1.13
N GLY A 352 -29.10 27.75 1.26
CA GLY A 352 -29.44 28.60 0.13
C GLY A 352 -30.61 28.06 -0.70
N GLU A 353 -31.41 27.14 -0.14
CA GLU A 353 -32.63 26.65 -0.76
C GLU A 353 -33.82 27.52 -0.33
N CYS A 354 -34.54 28.06 -1.32
CA CYS A 354 -35.67 28.94 -1.06
C CYS A 354 -36.86 28.11 -0.52
N GLY A 355 -37.24 28.34 0.74
CA GLY A 355 -38.37 27.65 1.38
C GLY A 355 -38.00 26.32 2.04
N GLY A 356 -36.70 26.05 2.19
CA GLY A 356 -36.21 24.88 2.90
C GLY A 356 -36.33 25.00 4.44
N THR A 357 -35.95 23.93 5.14
CA THR A 357 -36.14 23.78 6.60
C THR A 357 -34.85 23.87 7.41
N CYS A 358 -33.75 24.24 6.76
CA CYS A 358 -32.42 24.26 7.33
C CYS A 358 -32.18 25.49 8.20
N GLU A 359 -32.09 25.32 9.52
CA GLU A 359 -31.82 26.44 10.43
C GLU A 359 -30.33 26.87 10.43
N ALA A 360 -29.40 25.96 10.11
CA ALA A 360 -27.95 26.21 10.04
C ALA A 360 -27.24 25.14 9.17
N ASP A 361 -26.17 25.56 8.48
CA ASP A 361 -25.16 24.76 7.76
C ASP A 361 -23.82 25.44 8.07
N ASP A 362 -23.34 25.23 9.29
CA ASP A 362 -22.18 25.94 9.84
C ASP A 362 -20.87 25.59 9.10
N ASN A 363 -20.84 24.48 8.35
CA ASN A 363 -19.65 23.99 7.66
C ASN A 363 -19.73 24.10 6.11
N ASN A 364 -20.85 24.58 5.58
CA ASN A 364 -21.10 24.85 4.15
C ASN A 364 -21.00 23.60 3.25
N ASN A 365 -21.36 22.42 3.75
CA ASN A 365 -21.26 21.15 3.01
C ASN A 365 -22.52 20.79 2.20
N GLY A 366 -23.61 21.56 2.30
CA GLY A 366 -24.86 21.24 1.61
C GLY A 366 -25.84 20.36 2.41
N VAL A 367 -25.61 20.16 3.71
CA VAL A 367 -26.45 19.38 4.63
C VAL A 367 -26.75 20.22 5.89
N CYS A 368 -27.97 20.12 6.41
CA CYS A 368 -28.38 20.88 7.59
C CYS A 368 -27.82 20.35 8.90
N ASP A 369 -27.27 21.23 9.74
CA ASP A 369 -26.72 20.93 11.08
C ASP A 369 -27.69 20.14 11.98
N ALA A 370 -29.00 20.36 11.85
CA ALA A 370 -30.02 19.64 12.63
C ALA A 370 -30.22 18.17 12.20
N ILE A 371 -29.75 17.81 11.00
CA ILE A 371 -29.79 16.50 10.36
C ILE A 371 -28.37 15.92 10.24
N GLU A 372 -27.34 16.73 10.50
CA GLU A 372 -25.97 16.25 10.64
C GLU A 372 -25.89 15.26 11.80
N VAL A 373 -25.59 14.03 11.44
CA VAL A 373 -25.14 13.01 12.36
C VAL A 373 -23.63 12.98 12.19
N PRO A 374 -22.87 13.60 13.10
CA PRO A 374 -21.42 13.54 13.06
C PRO A 374 -20.96 12.10 13.34
N GLY A 375 -19.97 11.65 12.60
CA GLY A 375 -19.32 10.37 12.82
C GLY A 375 -18.50 9.94 11.61
N CYS A 376 -17.71 8.90 11.79
CA CYS A 376 -16.89 8.40 10.71
C CYS A 376 -17.72 7.90 9.53
N LEU A 377 -17.43 8.41 8.32
CA LEU A 377 -18.13 8.07 7.07
C LEU A 377 -17.53 6.86 6.34
N ASP A 378 -16.31 6.45 6.69
CA ASP A 378 -15.65 5.30 6.07
C ASP A 378 -16.24 3.99 6.62
N ILE A 379 -16.91 3.25 5.74
CA ILE A 379 -17.55 1.96 6.04
C ILE A 379 -16.59 0.89 6.55
N ASN A 380 -15.30 1.01 6.25
CA ASN A 380 -14.27 0.07 6.68
C ASN A 380 -13.64 0.47 8.02
N ASN A 381 -13.95 1.66 8.54
CA ASN A 381 -13.43 2.15 9.81
C ASN A 381 -14.20 1.54 11.00
N PRO A 382 -13.54 1.10 12.08
CA PRO A 382 -14.21 0.55 13.27
C PRO A 382 -15.19 1.52 13.96
N LEU A 383 -15.00 2.83 13.78
CA LEU A 383 -15.90 3.86 14.28
C LEU A 383 -16.93 4.32 13.24
N TYR A 384 -17.08 3.59 12.13
CA TYR A 384 -18.09 3.86 11.11
C TYR A 384 -19.48 4.04 11.74
N ASN A 385 -20.08 5.18 11.48
CA ASN A 385 -21.44 5.45 11.89
C ASN A 385 -22.34 5.37 10.65
N PRO A 386 -23.18 4.34 10.50
CA PRO A 386 -24.04 4.18 9.32
C PRO A 386 -25.14 5.25 9.21
N ASN A 387 -25.33 6.06 10.26
CA ASN A 387 -26.23 7.21 10.20
C ASN A 387 -25.47 8.51 9.97
N ALA A 388 -24.13 8.50 10.01
CA ALA A 388 -23.35 9.70 9.81
C ALA A 388 -23.40 10.16 8.35
N ASN A 389 -23.52 11.47 8.20
CA ASN A 389 -23.51 12.18 6.92
C ASN A 389 -22.48 13.32 6.90
N VAL A 390 -21.76 13.50 8.00
CA VAL A 390 -20.64 14.44 8.14
C VAL A 390 -19.52 13.78 8.91
N ASP A 391 -18.32 13.79 8.33
CA ASP A 391 -17.11 13.33 9.00
C ASP A 391 -16.65 14.39 10.00
N ASP A 392 -16.73 14.05 11.29
CA ASP A 392 -16.31 14.90 12.40
C ASP A 392 -14.86 14.65 12.82
N GLY A 393 -14.11 13.87 12.03
CA GLY A 393 -12.75 13.44 12.35
C GLY A 393 -12.72 12.36 13.44
N SER A 394 -13.87 11.74 13.76
CA SER A 394 -13.91 10.57 14.65
C SER A 394 -13.43 9.29 13.99
N CYS A 395 -13.16 9.28 12.68
CA CYS A 395 -12.50 8.15 12.03
C CYS A 395 -11.15 7.88 12.69
N LEU A 396 -10.94 6.63 13.11
CA LEU A 396 -9.62 6.20 13.55
C LEU A 396 -8.64 6.30 12.37
N ILE A 397 -7.38 6.59 12.65
CA ILE A 397 -6.32 6.53 11.63
C ILE A 397 -6.02 5.06 11.33
N GLY A 398 -6.28 4.64 10.09
CA GLY A 398 -6.02 3.29 9.60
C GLY A 398 -4.58 3.15 9.10
N GLY A 399 -3.95 2.02 9.43
CA GLY A 399 -2.63 1.70 8.92
C GLY A 399 -2.13 0.38 9.48
N CYS A 400 -0.85 0.12 9.29
CA CYS A 400 -0.23 -1.06 9.85
C CYS A 400 0.14 -0.84 11.32
N THR A 401 -0.59 -1.49 12.22
CA THR A 401 -0.37 -1.40 13.68
C THR A 401 0.62 -2.45 14.21
N PHE A 402 1.01 -3.41 13.38
CA PHE A 402 1.98 -4.43 13.76
C PHE A 402 3.38 -3.83 13.76
N VAL A 403 3.98 -3.71 14.94
CA VAL A 403 5.36 -3.23 15.14
C VAL A 403 6.41 -4.04 14.37
N GLN A 404 6.04 -5.23 13.90
CA GLN A 404 6.88 -6.14 13.13
C GLN A 404 6.74 -5.96 11.61
N ALA A 405 5.85 -5.08 11.13
CA ALA A 405 5.73 -4.79 9.72
C ALA A 405 6.77 -3.75 9.29
N CYS A 406 7.28 -3.90 8.08
CA CYS A 406 8.22 -3.00 7.43
C CYS A 406 7.66 -1.58 7.28
N ASN A 407 6.34 -1.46 7.14
CA ASN A 407 5.62 -0.19 7.07
C ASN A 407 4.77 0.08 8.32
N TYR A 408 5.19 -0.42 9.49
CA TYR A 408 4.58 -0.09 10.78
C TYR A 408 4.39 1.41 10.94
N ASP A 409 3.15 1.83 11.22
CA ASP A 409 2.80 3.20 11.50
C ASP A 409 2.47 3.37 13.00
N PRO A 410 3.32 4.04 13.79
CA PRO A 410 3.05 4.30 15.21
C PRO A 410 1.89 5.28 15.46
N LEU A 411 1.36 5.91 14.42
CA LEU A 411 0.18 6.77 14.48
C LEU A 411 -1.12 6.04 14.09
N ALA A 412 -1.04 4.80 13.60
CA ALA A 412 -2.22 4.01 13.29
C ALA A 412 -2.97 3.61 14.57
N GLU A 413 -4.25 3.94 14.63
CA GLU A 413 -5.13 3.66 15.76
C GLU A 413 -5.93 2.37 15.58
N PHE A 414 -6.01 1.84 14.36
CA PHE A 414 -6.53 0.51 14.07
C PHE A 414 -5.83 -0.14 12.87
N GLN A 415 -5.88 -1.48 12.86
CA GLN A 415 -5.29 -2.28 11.79
C GLN A 415 -6.15 -2.24 10.53
N GLU A 416 -5.62 -1.68 9.45
CA GLU A 416 -6.24 -1.75 8.13
C GLU A 416 -5.86 -3.09 7.45
N LEU A 417 -6.84 -3.89 7.04
CA LEU A 417 -6.60 -5.24 6.52
C LEU A 417 -5.80 -5.19 5.20
N GLY A 418 -4.65 -5.87 5.17
CA GLY A 418 -3.75 -5.90 4.01
C GLY A 418 -2.84 -4.68 3.87
N SER A 419 -2.89 -3.72 4.81
CA SER A 419 -1.98 -2.56 4.80
C SER A 419 -0.56 -2.91 5.22
N CYS A 420 -0.36 -3.97 6.02
CA CYS A 420 0.96 -4.34 6.51
C CYS A 420 1.80 -5.04 5.45
N ASP A 421 2.95 -4.44 5.19
CA ASP A 421 4.03 -5.01 4.41
C ASP A 421 5.02 -5.67 5.37
N PHE A 422 5.17 -6.99 5.26
CA PHE A 422 6.10 -7.77 6.06
C PHE A 422 7.29 -8.30 5.23
N GLU A 423 7.30 -8.06 3.92
CA GLU A 423 8.26 -8.68 3.01
C GLU A 423 9.35 -7.69 2.55
N SER A 424 9.03 -6.39 2.43
CA SER A 424 9.98 -5.42 1.85
C SER A 424 11.25 -5.16 2.67
N CYS A 425 11.24 -5.53 3.94
CA CYS A 425 12.37 -5.43 4.87
C CYS A 425 12.83 -6.80 5.39
N ALA A 426 12.35 -7.89 4.78
CA ALA A 426 12.78 -9.24 5.06
C ALA A 426 13.94 -9.61 4.13
N GLY A 427 15.04 -10.11 4.68
CA GLY A 427 16.25 -10.47 3.93
C GLY A 427 17.31 -11.04 4.86
N CYS A 428 18.48 -11.40 4.36
CA CYS A 428 19.51 -11.97 5.23
C CYS A 428 20.14 -10.89 6.13
N SER A 429 19.86 -10.93 7.44
CA SER A 429 20.40 -9.98 8.42
C SER A 429 21.72 -10.41 9.08
N ASP A 430 22.29 -11.55 8.66
CA ASP A 430 23.58 -12.03 9.17
C ASP A 430 24.74 -11.41 8.40
N GLU A 431 25.54 -10.55 9.04
CA GLU A 431 26.71 -9.89 8.45
C GLU A 431 27.78 -10.88 7.93
N MET A 432 27.74 -12.15 8.34
CA MET A 432 28.66 -13.21 7.90
C MET A 432 28.15 -14.00 6.70
N ALA A 433 26.93 -13.76 6.23
CA ALA A 433 26.35 -14.45 5.08
C ALA A 433 26.71 -13.76 3.75
N CYS A 434 26.81 -14.55 2.68
CA CYS A 434 27.16 -14.12 1.34
C CYS A 434 26.12 -13.20 0.70
N ASN A 435 24.85 -13.32 1.10
CA ASN A 435 23.74 -12.48 0.63
C ASN A 435 23.22 -11.55 1.74
N TYR A 436 24.08 -11.15 2.69
CA TYR A 436 23.74 -10.16 3.71
C TYR A 436 23.12 -8.90 3.09
N ASP A 437 21.95 -8.53 3.59
CA ASP A 437 21.21 -7.33 3.25
C ASP A 437 21.21 -6.38 4.46
N PRO A 438 21.94 -5.25 4.40
CA PRO A 438 22.00 -4.27 5.49
C PRO A 438 20.69 -3.50 5.69
N THR A 439 19.72 -3.64 4.78
CA THR A 439 18.38 -3.03 4.90
C THR A 439 17.33 -3.98 5.49
N ALA A 440 17.67 -5.27 5.66
CA ALA A 440 16.80 -6.25 6.28
C ALA A 440 16.66 -5.98 7.79
N LEU A 441 15.42 -5.76 8.23
CA LEU A 441 15.06 -5.68 9.65
C LEU A 441 14.82 -7.07 10.24
N TYR A 442 14.39 -8.03 9.42
CA TYR A 442 14.06 -9.39 9.82
C TYR A 442 14.77 -10.40 8.93
N ASN A 443 15.29 -11.47 9.55
CA ASN A 443 15.91 -12.58 8.82
C ASN A 443 14.82 -13.47 8.21
N ASP A 444 14.78 -13.57 6.89
CA ASP A 444 13.81 -14.39 6.15
C ASP A 444 14.28 -15.84 5.91
N GLY A 445 15.44 -16.21 6.47
CA GLY A 445 16.05 -17.52 6.28
C GLY A 445 16.72 -17.71 4.91
N SER A 446 16.82 -16.65 4.10
CA SER A 446 17.51 -16.69 2.80
C SER A 446 19.04 -16.71 2.91
N CYS A 447 19.62 -16.56 4.12
CA CYS A 447 21.07 -16.49 4.32
C CYS A 447 21.81 -17.68 3.70
N THR A 448 22.71 -17.39 2.77
CA THR A 448 23.66 -18.33 2.18
C THR A 448 25.04 -18.07 2.76
N TYR A 449 25.76 -19.14 3.09
CA TYR A 449 27.10 -19.06 3.66
C TYR A 449 28.10 -19.68 2.69
N ASP A 450 29.34 -19.26 2.85
CA ASP A 450 30.49 -19.82 2.17
C ASP A 450 30.61 -21.33 2.48
N ASN A 451 31.07 -22.10 1.50
CA ASN A 451 31.22 -23.53 1.64
C ASN A 451 32.71 -23.85 1.69
N PHE A 452 33.27 -23.81 2.90
CA PHE A 452 34.69 -24.07 3.14
C PHE A 452 35.21 -25.27 2.33
N PRO A 453 36.29 -25.12 1.55
CA PRO A 453 37.26 -24.00 1.51
C PRO A 453 36.93 -22.86 0.52
N TYR A 454 35.75 -22.84 -0.09
CA TYR A 454 35.36 -21.81 -1.05
C TYR A 454 34.62 -20.65 -0.37
N ASP A 455 34.97 -19.43 -0.73
CA ASP A 455 34.28 -18.20 -0.34
C ASP A 455 32.91 -18.04 -1.02
N CYS A 456 32.28 -16.89 -0.79
CA CYS A 456 30.96 -16.55 -1.31
C CYS A 456 30.87 -16.46 -2.84
N ASP A 457 31.98 -16.24 -3.52
CA ASP A 457 32.08 -16.22 -4.99
C ASP A 457 32.45 -17.61 -5.55
N GLY A 458 32.57 -18.61 -4.68
CA GLY A 458 33.00 -19.96 -5.03
C GLY A 458 34.50 -20.02 -5.35
N ILE A 459 35.28 -19.06 -4.86
CA ILE A 459 36.73 -18.97 -5.04
C ILE A 459 37.37 -19.42 -3.72
N CYS A 460 38.38 -20.26 -3.80
CA CYS A 460 39.20 -20.60 -2.64
C CYS A 460 40.56 -19.91 -2.76
N ASP A 461 41.26 -19.76 -1.65
CA ASP A 461 42.65 -19.32 -1.69
C ASP A 461 43.49 -20.45 -2.33
N ASP A 462 44.02 -20.14 -3.52
CA ASP A 462 44.95 -20.97 -4.32
C ASP A 462 46.17 -20.09 -4.56
N VAL A 463 47.18 -20.22 -3.69
CA VAL A 463 48.33 -19.32 -3.63
C VAL A 463 49.30 -19.56 -4.79
N ASP A 464 49.34 -20.75 -5.37
CA ASP A 464 50.27 -21.13 -6.43
C ASP A 464 49.63 -21.27 -7.83
N ASP A 465 48.31 -21.04 -7.93
CA ASP A 465 47.48 -21.03 -9.15
C ASP A 465 47.47 -22.41 -9.87
N ASP A 466 47.65 -23.52 -9.14
CA ASP A 466 47.66 -24.87 -9.74
C ASP A 466 46.26 -25.48 -9.95
N GLY A 467 45.22 -24.83 -9.40
CA GLY A 467 43.82 -25.22 -9.49
C GLY A 467 43.33 -26.13 -8.35
N VAL A 468 44.13 -26.33 -7.31
CA VAL A 468 43.77 -26.99 -6.04
C VAL A 468 43.82 -25.94 -4.93
N CYS A 469 42.74 -25.80 -4.16
CA CYS A 469 42.73 -24.90 -3.01
C CYS A 469 43.80 -25.29 -1.98
N ASP A 470 44.46 -24.31 -1.35
CA ASP A 470 45.52 -24.51 -0.35
C ASP A 470 45.11 -25.52 0.74
N GLU A 471 43.89 -25.47 1.26
CA GLU A 471 43.42 -26.41 2.30
C GLU A 471 43.12 -27.83 1.79
N LEU A 472 43.08 -28.02 0.48
CA LEU A 472 42.94 -29.32 -0.19
C LEU A 472 44.26 -29.84 -0.73
N GLU A 473 45.35 -29.09 -0.56
CA GLU A 473 46.66 -29.51 -1.00
C GLU A 473 47.16 -30.72 -0.20
N ILE A 474 47.77 -31.66 -0.91
CA ILE A 474 48.47 -32.79 -0.32
C ILE A 474 49.97 -32.47 -0.40
N PRO A 475 50.62 -32.06 0.71
CA PRO A 475 52.03 -31.73 0.71
C PRO A 475 52.89 -32.99 0.51
N GLY A 476 53.81 -32.94 -0.45
CA GLY A 476 54.75 -34.01 -0.72
C GLY A 476 55.74 -33.65 -1.82
N CYS A 477 56.59 -34.60 -2.24
CA CYS A 477 57.49 -34.33 -3.33
C CYS A 477 56.82 -34.60 -4.68
N ILE A 478 56.66 -33.56 -5.51
CA ILE A 478 56.08 -33.65 -6.86
C ILE A 478 57.12 -33.94 -7.96
N ASP A 479 58.42 -33.94 -7.63
CA ASP A 479 59.49 -34.25 -8.56
C ASP A 479 59.65 -35.77 -8.72
N ALA A 480 59.26 -36.30 -9.89
CA ALA A 480 59.35 -37.71 -10.24
C ALA A 480 60.79 -38.31 -10.19
N THR A 481 61.82 -37.48 -10.02
CA THR A 481 63.22 -37.91 -9.88
C THR A 481 63.71 -38.03 -8.44
N ALA A 482 62.91 -37.59 -7.45
CA ALA A 482 63.23 -37.74 -6.04
C ALA A 482 62.87 -39.15 -5.51
N CYS A 483 63.58 -39.58 -4.48
CA CYS A 483 63.41 -40.87 -3.82
C CYS A 483 62.08 -41.00 -3.07
N ASN A 484 61.49 -39.88 -2.64
CA ASN A 484 60.21 -39.81 -1.93
C ASN A 484 59.10 -39.15 -2.78
N TYR A 485 59.19 -39.23 -4.11
CA TYR A 485 58.13 -38.77 -5.01
C TYR A 485 56.77 -39.38 -4.64
N ASN A 486 55.73 -38.55 -4.59
CA ASN A 486 54.36 -38.93 -4.30
C ASN A 486 53.45 -38.44 -5.44
N ASP A 487 52.80 -39.36 -6.16
CA ASP A 487 51.91 -39.04 -7.28
C ASP A 487 50.55 -38.48 -6.86
N ALA A 488 50.25 -38.51 -5.56
CA ALA A 488 49.09 -37.87 -4.95
C ALA A 488 49.41 -36.51 -4.31
N ALA A 489 50.68 -36.07 -4.31
CA ALA A 489 51.02 -34.73 -3.83
C ALA A 489 50.57 -33.68 -4.85
N THR A 490 49.93 -32.62 -4.36
CA THR A 490 49.53 -31.45 -5.16
C THR A 490 50.37 -30.23 -4.81
N ASP A 491 51.00 -30.19 -3.63
CA ASP A 491 51.93 -29.13 -3.21
C ASP A 491 53.35 -29.69 -2.98
N ASP A 492 54.38 -28.94 -3.41
CA ASP A 492 55.79 -29.26 -3.16
C ASP A 492 56.21 -28.81 -1.75
N ALA A 493 56.20 -29.77 -0.82
CA ALA A 493 56.59 -29.54 0.57
C ALA A 493 58.09 -29.19 0.76
N GLY A 494 58.84 -29.01 -0.33
CA GLY A 494 60.28 -28.69 -0.31
C GLY A 494 61.13 -29.78 0.33
N ASN A 495 60.55 -30.98 0.47
CA ASN A 495 61.12 -32.12 1.17
C ASN A 495 61.54 -33.25 0.22
N CYS A 496 61.65 -32.96 -1.09
CA CYS A 496 62.19 -33.89 -2.07
C CYS A 496 63.59 -34.35 -1.64
N VAL A 497 63.68 -35.65 -1.32
CA VAL A 497 64.93 -36.33 -0.97
C VAL A 497 65.49 -36.91 -2.25
N TYR A 498 66.65 -36.44 -2.66
CA TYR A 498 67.39 -37.02 -3.78
C TYR A 498 68.48 -37.94 -3.24
N ALA A 499 68.88 -38.93 -4.04
CA ALA A 499 69.99 -39.79 -3.67
C ALA A 499 71.29 -38.97 -3.61
N ASP A 500 72.13 -39.25 -2.60
CA ASP A 500 73.43 -38.62 -2.45
C ASP A 500 74.34 -38.94 -3.65
N GLU A 501 75.28 -38.04 -3.96
CA GLU A 501 76.25 -38.27 -5.03
C GLU A 501 76.98 -39.60 -4.76
N TYR A 502 76.97 -40.51 -5.76
CA TYR A 502 77.51 -41.88 -5.69
C TYR A 502 76.63 -42.93 -4.99
N TYR A 503 75.44 -42.59 -4.49
CA TYR A 503 74.48 -43.53 -3.90
C TYR A 503 73.15 -43.60 -4.68
N ASP A 504 72.37 -44.67 -4.46
CA ASP A 504 70.97 -44.75 -4.90
C ASP A 504 69.98 -44.37 -3.77
N CYS A 505 68.68 -44.34 -4.09
CA CYS A 505 67.62 -43.93 -3.16
C CYS A 505 67.44 -44.85 -1.94
N ASP A 506 67.98 -46.07 -2.00
CA ASP A 506 67.97 -47.01 -0.88
C ASP A 506 69.27 -46.90 -0.04
N GLY A 507 70.12 -45.91 -0.36
CA GLY A 507 71.39 -45.67 0.31
C GLY A 507 72.48 -46.66 -0.08
N ASN A 508 72.32 -47.39 -1.18
CA ASN A 508 73.36 -48.31 -1.66
C ASN A 508 74.36 -47.54 -2.50
N CYS A 509 75.64 -47.82 -2.25
CA CYS A 509 76.70 -47.25 -3.05
C CYS A 509 76.64 -47.78 -4.50
N LEU A 510 76.76 -46.87 -5.47
CA LEU A 510 76.78 -47.20 -6.88
C LEU A 510 78.08 -47.91 -7.31
N ASN A 511 79.20 -47.66 -6.60
CA ASN A 511 80.50 -48.32 -6.75
C ASN A 511 81.15 -48.61 -5.39
N ASP A 512 80.95 -49.82 -4.89
CA ASP A 512 81.56 -50.34 -3.65
C ASP A 512 82.36 -51.59 -4.00
N ALA A 513 83.67 -51.44 -4.19
CA ALA A 513 84.51 -52.49 -4.77
C ALA A 513 84.89 -53.58 -3.77
N ASP A 514 84.98 -53.26 -2.48
CA ASP A 514 85.33 -54.20 -1.42
C ASP A 514 84.15 -54.64 -0.54
N GLY A 515 82.99 -54.02 -0.72
CA GLY A 515 81.69 -54.49 -0.25
C GLY A 515 81.41 -54.14 1.21
N ASP A 516 82.00 -53.06 1.71
CA ASP A 516 81.89 -52.66 3.12
C ASP A 516 80.82 -51.60 3.39
N GLY A 517 80.19 -51.08 2.34
CA GLY A 517 79.06 -50.15 2.41
C GLY A 517 79.44 -48.66 2.39
N VAL A 518 80.72 -48.32 2.29
CA VAL A 518 81.19 -46.95 2.00
C VAL A 518 81.55 -46.86 0.52
N CYS A 519 81.19 -45.76 -0.16
CA CYS A 519 81.63 -45.59 -1.53
C CYS A 519 83.13 -45.34 -1.61
N ASP A 520 83.80 -46.03 -2.54
CA ASP A 520 85.25 -45.96 -2.77
C ASP A 520 85.77 -44.50 -2.85
N GLU A 521 84.93 -43.56 -3.31
CA GLU A 521 85.25 -42.13 -3.42
C GLU A 521 85.26 -41.33 -2.10
N LEU A 522 84.82 -41.87 -0.95
CA LEU A 522 84.51 -41.11 0.28
C LEU A 522 85.21 -41.52 1.60
N GLU A 523 86.24 -42.38 1.59
CA GLU A 523 86.89 -42.85 2.84
C GLU A 523 88.01 -41.92 3.41
N VAL A 524 87.80 -41.24 4.56
CA VAL A 524 88.83 -40.55 5.39
C VAL A 524 88.39 -40.39 6.89
N GLU A 525 89.27 -40.58 7.90
CA GLU A 525 88.95 -40.56 9.36
C GLU A 525 89.82 -39.56 10.21
N GLU A 526 89.20 -38.70 11.06
CA GLU A 526 89.80 -37.56 11.83
C GLU A 526 89.32 -37.48 13.34
N GLY A 527 90.11 -36.91 14.28
CA GLY A 527 89.72 -36.67 15.71
C GLY A 527 90.87 -36.20 16.65
N CYS A 528 90.62 -35.87 17.93
CA CYS A 528 91.67 -35.32 18.85
C CYS A 528 92.80 -36.32 19.13
N THR A 529 94.01 -36.01 18.66
CA THR A 529 95.19 -36.89 18.78
C THR A 529 96.12 -36.57 19.97
N ASP A 530 95.82 -35.54 20.77
CA ASP A 530 96.62 -35.14 21.94
C ASP A 530 96.26 -35.97 23.19
N ASP A 531 97.18 -36.80 23.67
CA ASP A 531 96.95 -37.74 24.77
C ASP A 531 96.86 -37.07 26.16
N ASP A 532 97.23 -35.78 26.25
CA ASP A 532 97.08 -34.98 27.45
C ASP A 532 95.74 -34.22 27.51
N ALA A 533 94.93 -34.26 26.44
CA ALA A 533 93.61 -33.64 26.40
C ALA A 533 92.56 -34.47 27.15
N CYS A 534 91.61 -33.82 27.84
CA CYS A 534 90.57 -34.53 28.60
C CYS A 534 89.52 -35.24 27.70
N ASN A 535 89.60 -35.06 26.38
CA ASN A 535 88.79 -35.73 25.36
C ASN A 535 89.62 -36.42 24.26
N TYR A 536 90.85 -36.86 24.56
CA TYR A 536 91.69 -37.64 23.65
C TYR A 536 90.97 -38.87 23.05
N ASP A 537 91.08 -39.07 21.73
CA ASP A 537 90.61 -40.26 21.03
C ASP A 537 91.77 -41.08 20.44
N SER A 538 91.91 -42.31 20.96
CA SER A 538 92.96 -43.24 20.54
C SER A 538 92.79 -43.83 19.12
N THR A 539 91.66 -43.60 18.45
CA THR A 539 91.38 -44.09 17.09
C THR A 539 91.61 -43.05 15.99
N ALA A 540 91.82 -41.78 16.35
CA ALA A 540 92.11 -40.73 15.41
C ALA A 540 93.55 -40.79 14.87
N ILE A 541 93.72 -40.62 13.56
CA ILE A 541 95.05 -40.58 12.88
C ILE A 541 95.41 -39.21 12.32
N ILE A 542 94.46 -38.28 12.28
CA ILE A 542 94.66 -36.89 11.88
C ILE A 542 93.88 -36.02 12.88
N ASP A 543 94.52 -34.94 13.35
CA ASP A 543 94.01 -34.05 14.42
C ASP A 543 93.04 -33.01 13.87
N ASP A 544 91.78 -33.05 14.33
CA ASP A 544 90.72 -32.11 13.94
C ASP A 544 90.70 -30.82 14.78
N GLY A 545 91.58 -30.71 15.79
CA GLY A 545 91.69 -29.55 16.67
C GLY A 545 90.67 -29.52 17.82
N SER A 546 89.99 -30.63 18.10
CA SER A 546 88.94 -30.72 19.13
C SER A 546 89.44 -30.88 20.57
N CYS A 547 90.74 -30.86 20.85
CA CYS A 547 91.31 -31.15 22.17
C CYS A 547 90.98 -30.10 23.27
N LEU A 548 90.45 -30.54 24.43
CA LEU A 548 89.96 -29.73 25.55
C LEU A 548 90.79 -29.86 26.84
N SER A 549 90.70 -28.85 27.71
CA SER A 549 91.37 -28.80 29.04
C SER A 549 90.38 -28.71 30.21
N LEU A 550 90.82 -29.06 31.42
CA LEU A 550 90.01 -28.99 32.65
C LEU A 550 89.92 -27.55 33.20
N ASP A 551 88.75 -27.15 33.71
CA ASP A 551 88.54 -25.89 34.43
C ASP A 551 89.00 -25.98 35.92
N GLU A 552 88.91 -24.87 36.66
CA GLU A 552 89.39 -24.81 38.06
C GLU A 552 88.48 -25.58 39.05
N CYS A 553 87.24 -25.91 38.66
CA CYS A 553 86.38 -26.86 39.38
C CYS A 553 86.64 -28.33 38.97
N GLY A 554 87.55 -28.59 38.02
CA GLY A 554 87.97 -29.93 37.58
C GLY A 554 87.10 -30.57 36.50
N VAL A 555 86.33 -29.78 35.73
CA VAL A 555 85.43 -30.24 34.66
C VAL A 555 86.04 -29.96 33.29
N CYS A 556 85.99 -30.93 32.37
CA CYS A 556 86.53 -30.81 31.02
C CYS A 556 85.72 -29.80 30.20
N GLY A 557 86.33 -28.67 29.80
CA GLY A 557 85.68 -27.58 29.07
C GLY A 557 84.69 -26.73 29.88
N GLY A 558 84.73 -26.77 31.22
CA GLY A 558 83.78 -26.06 32.10
C GLY A 558 84.08 -24.56 32.33
N ASP A 559 83.13 -23.85 32.97
CA ASP A 559 83.17 -22.41 33.24
C ASP A 559 83.11 -22.04 34.75
N ASN A 560 83.46 -22.98 35.64
CA ASN A 560 83.46 -22.86 37.11
C ASN A 560 82.08 -22.69 37.80
N SER A 561 80.96 -22.81 37.06
CA SER A 561 79.61 -22.71 37.63
C SER A 561 79.23 -23.85 38.59
N SER A 562 79.86 -25.02 38.44
CA SER A 562 79.56 -26.22 39.22
C SER A 562 80.04 -26.19 40.68
N CYS A 563 80.80 -25.17 41.08
CA CYS A 563 81.33 -25.04 42.45
C CYS A 563 81.08 -23.65 43.10
N SER A 564 80.01 -22.96 42.69
CA SER A 564 79.57 -21.64 43.20
C SER A 564 78.24 -21.71 43.98
N GLY A 565 78.08 -20.95 45.08
CA GLY A 565 76.89 -20.95 45.97
C GLY A 565 77.05 -20.09 47.25
N CYS A 566 76.05 -20.05 48.14
CA CYS A 566 76.09 -19.24 49.39
C CYS A 566 77.08 -19.80 50.43
N THR A 567 78.15 -19.06 50.75
CA THR A 567 79.23 -19.49 51.67
C THR A 567 79.09 -18.98 53.11
N HIS A 568 77.98 -18.28 53.44
CA HIS A 568 77.74 -17.71 54.77
C HIS A 568 76.94 -18.65 55.70
N GLU A 569 77.60 -19.22 56.71
CA GLU A 569 77.03 -20.21 57.65
C GLU A 569 75.76 -19.77 58.41
N ASN A 570 75.49 -18.47 58.48
CA ASN A 570 74.33 -17.91 59.18
C ASN A 570 73.09 -17.73 58.27
N ALA A 571 73.23 -17.97 56.96
CA ALA A 571 72.14 -17.88 56.00
C ALA A 571 71.30 -19.17 55.98
N THR A 572 70.01 -19.06 55.72
CA THR A 572 69.10 -20.21 55.69
C THR A 572 69.36 -21.16 54.52
N ASN A 573 70.11 -20.74 53.50
CA ASN A 573 70.49 -21.51 52.32
C ASN A 573 72.01 -21.63 52.14
N TYR A 574 72.77 -21.68 53.24
CA TYR A 574 74.21 -21.94 53.22
C TYR A 574 74.58 -23.27 52.56
N ASP A 575 75.53 -23.26 51.62
CA ASP A 575 76.13 -24.42 50.97
C ASP A 575 77.61 -24.58 51.35
N SER A 576 77.92 -25.66 52.07
CA SER A 576 79.27 -25.98 52.52
C SER A 576 80.24 -26.48 51.43
N THR A 577 79.75 -26.72 50.22
CA THR A 577 80.53 -27.24 49.08
C THR A 577 80.88 -26.17 48.05
N ALA A 578 80.25 -24.99 48.15
CA ALA A 578 80.58 -23.83 47.33
C ALA A 578 81.96 -23.27 47.71
N ILE A 579 82.81 -23.06 46.71
CA ILE A 579 84.15 -22.47 46.87
C ILE A 579 84.11 -20.96 46.53
N PHE A 580 83.12 -20.56 45.72
CA PHE A 580 82.90 -19.17 45.32
C PHE A 580 81.50 -18.70 45.73
N GLU A 581 81.41 -17.50 46.34
CA GLU A 581 80.16 -16.87 46.78
C GLU A 581 79.43 -16.23 45.59
N ASP A 582 78.18 -16.64 45.34
CA ASP A 582 77.36 -16.16 44.21
C ASP A 582 76.30 -15.10 44.59
N GLY A 583 76.19 -14.75 45.88
CA GLY A 583 75.29 -13.70 46.38
C GLY A 583 73.88 -14.16 46.73
N SER A 584 73.63 -15.47 46.82
CA SER A 584 72.30 -16.05 47.03
C SER A 584 71.81 -16.14 48.49
N CYS A 585 72.55 -15.67 49.51
CA CYS A 585 72.24 -15.91 50.93
C CYS A 585 70.97 -15.21 51.50
N LEU A 586 70.11 -15.95 52.24
CA LEU A 586 68.83 -15.49 52.83
C LEU A 586 68.81 -15.52 54.39
N TYR A 587 68.09 -14.60 55.06
CA TYR A 587 67.98 -14.47 56.53
C TYR A 587 66.56 -14.09 56.99
N ASN A 588 66.02 -14.69 58.08
CA ASN A 588 64.61 -14.55 58.50
C ASN A 588 64.44 -13.83 59.87
N GLN A 589 63.49 -12.89 60.00
CA GLN A 589 63.08 -12.29 61.29
C GLN A 589 61.55 -12.08 61.35
N ASP A 590 60.92 -12.63 62.40
CA ASP A 590 59.49 -12.96 62.53
C ASP A 590 58.53 -11.84 63.03
N ALA A 591 57.30 -11.88 62.49
CA ALA A 591 55.96 -11.86 63.12
C ALA A 591 55.63 -11.09 64.44
N PHE A 592 54.60 -10.23 64.39
CA PHE A 592 53.53 -10.16 65.41
C PHE A 592 52.22 -9.54 64.85
N GLU A 593 51.13 -10.33 64.89
CA GLU A 593 49.78 -10.02 64.37
C GLU A 593 48.94 -9.16 65.33
N ALA A 594 48.26 -8.14 64.79
CA ALA A 594 47.01 -7.60 65.34
C ALA A 594 45.90 -7.95 64.34
N THR A 595 44.93 -8.75 64.78
CA THR A 595 43.83 -9.26 63.94
C THR A 595 42.88 -8.13 63.57
N CYS A 596 43.04 -7.60 62.36
CA CYS A 596 41.97 -6.94 61.63
C CYS A 596 41.06 -8.02 61.03
N GLY A 597 39.74 -7.77 60.98
CA GLY A 597 38.78 -8.72 60.41
C GLY A 597 38.92 -8.85 58.88
N PRO A 598 38.20 -9.80 58.24
CA PRO A 598 38.16 -9.92 56.79
C PRO A 598 37.88 -8.56 56.12
N GLY A 599 38.57 -8.25 55.01
CA GLY A 599 38.42 -6.98 54.28
C GLY A 599 39.22 -5.78 54.82
N THR A 600 40.02 -5.93 55.88
CA THR A 600 40.79 -4.80 56.46
C THR A 600 42.26 -5.11 56.75
N ILE A 601 43.14 -4.13 56.55
CA ILE A 601 44.59 -4.16 56.85
C ILE A 601 44.92 -3.18 57.96
N TRP A 602 45.81 -3.60 58.87
CA TRP A 602 46.27 -2.76 59.98
C TRP A 602 47.24 -1.68 59.48
N ASP A 603 46.84 -0.42 59.62
CA ASP A 603 47.70 0.72 59.31
C ASP A 603 48.54 1.09 60.54
N VAL A 604 49.86 0.96 60.39
CA VAL A 604 50.82 1.15 61.48
C VAL A 604 51.03 2.62 61.88
N GLU A 605 50.66 3.56 61.01
CA GLU A 605 50.87 5.00 61.23
C GLU A 605 49.69 5.63 61.99
N THR A 606 48.48 5.15 61.73
CA THR A 606 47.22 5.60 62.33
C THR A 606 46.74 4.72 63.48
N GLN A 607 47.35 3.55 63.68
CA GLN A 607 46.95 2.54 64.67
C GLN A 607 45.47 2.13 64.55
N SER A 608 45.00 1.91 63.32
CA SER A 608 43.63 1.50 63.04
C SER A 608 43.55 0.52 61.86
N CYS A 609 42.51 -0.31 61.80
CA CYS A 609 42.24 -1.16 60.63
C CYS A 609 41.63 -0.31 59.51
N LEU A 610 42.27 -0.27 58.35
CA LEU A 610 41.79 0.39 57.14
C LEU A 610 41.25 -0.63 56.15
N ILE A 611 40.32 -0.23 55.28
CA ILE A 611 39.77 -1.09 54.22
C ILE A 611 40.90 -1.48 53.26
N ALA A 612 41.03 -2.78 52.99
CA ALA A 612 42.15 -3.34 52.24
C ALA A 612 42.11 -3.01 50.74
N ASN A 613 40.91 -2.86 50.21
CA ASN A 613 40.67 -2.52 48.82
C ASN A 613 39.43 -1.60 48.73
N PRO A 614 39.53 -0.37 48.20
CA PRO A 614 38.38 0.53 48.06
C PRO A 614 37.25 -0.04 47.20
N SER A 615 37.52 -1.12 46.45
CA SER A 615 36.59 -1.82 45.56
C SER A 615 35.91 -3.05 46.18
N ASP A 616 36.22 -3.41 47.43
CA ASP A 616 35.52 -4.43 48.23
C ASP A 616 34.39 -3.73 49.00
N THR A 617 33.23 -3.62 48.36
CA THR A 617 32.08 -2.83 48.81
C THR A 617 31.24 -3.56 49.85
N ASN A 618 31.32 -4.89 49.91
CA ASN A 618 30.54 -5.72 50.83
C ASN A 618 31.34 -6.17 52.09
N PHE A 619 32.65 -5.88 52.11
CA PHE A 619 33.60 -6.16 53.20
C PHE A 619 33.82 -7.65 53.48
N ASP A 620 33.70 -8.52 52.48
CA ASP A 620 33.95 -9.96 52.61
C ASP A 620 35.42 -10.35 52.40
N GLY A 621 36.26 -9.41 51.92
CA GLY A 621 37.69 -9.59 51.74
C GLY A 621 38.12 -10.06 50.35
N CYS A 622 37.20 -10.18 49.39
CA CYS A 622 37.48 -10.43 47.98
C CYS A 622 36.98 -9.24 47.14
N VAL A 623 37.47 -9.10 45.90
CA VAL A 623 36.78 -8.30 44.88
C VAL A 623 36.16 -9.28 43.90
N SER A 624 34.84 -9.35 43.92
CA SER A 624 34.05 -10.36 43.23
C SER A 624 32.81 -9.73 42.58
N MET A 625 32.02 -10.54 41.87
CA MET A 625 30.74 -10.09 41.33
C MET A 625 29.79 -9.58 42.42
N THR A 626 29.94 -10.09 43.65
CA THR A 626 29.10 -9.73 44.80
C THR A 626 29.33 -8.30 45.25
N ASP A 627 30.55 -7.78 45.12
CA ASP A 627 30.90 -6.38 45.36
C ASP A 627 30.27 -5.45 44.33
N LEU A 628 30.27 -5.86 43.06
CA LEU A 628 29.60 -5.12 41.97
C LEU A 628 28.09 -5.06 42.19
N LEU A 629 27.48 -6.17 42.62
CA LEU A 629 26.05 -6.23 42.92
C LEU A 629 25.65 -5.33 44.10
N ASP A 630 26.47 -5.28 45.15
CA ASP A 630 26.25 -4.37 46.28
C ASP A 630 26.39 -2.90 45.86
N LEU A 631 27.34 -2.58 44.97
CA LEU A 631 27.50 -1.23 44.41
C LEU A 631 26.28 -0.83 43.53
N LEU A 632 25.80 -1.74 42.69
CA LEU A 632 24.63 -1.51 41.82
C LEU A 632 23.32 -1.44 42.62
N SER A 633 23.22 -2.13 43.76
CA SER A 633 22.06 -2.08 44.65
C SER A 633 21.78 -0.69 45.23
N VAL A 634 22.81 0.17 45.31
CA VAL A 634 22.68 1.55 45.79
C VAL A 634 22.13 2.50 44.71
N PHE A 635 22.21 2.12 43.43
CA PHE A 635 21.71 2.91 42.29
C PHE A 635 20.42 2.34 41.66
N GLY A 636 20.04 1.11 42.00
CA GLY A 636 18.86 0.43 41.46
C GLY A 636 17.67 0.42 42.43
N THR A 637 16.89 1.50 42.49
CA THR A 637 15.44 1.30 42.70
C THR A 637 14.83 1.21 41.32
N CYS A 638 14.76 0.00 40.77
CA CYS A 638 13.92 -0.25 39.60
C CYS A 638 12.50 0.15 40.00
N ASN A 639 12.06 1.28 39.48
CA ASN A 639 10.66 1.58 39.35
C ASN A 639 10.17 0.66 38.22
N GLU A 640 10.09 -0.64 38.50
CA GLU A 640 9.44 -1.60 37.61
C GLU A 640 8.00 -1.11 37.48
N THR A 641 7.70 -0.49 36.34
CA THR A 641 6.33 -0.45 35.87
C THR A 641 5.83 -1.90 35.93
N PRO A 642 4.71 -2.21 36.61
CA PRO A 642 4.18 -3.55 36.65
C PRO A 642 4.09 -4.08 35.22
N TRP A 643 4.74 -5.21 34.95
CA TRP A 643 4.71 -5.82 33.62
C TRP A 643 3.25 -6.01 33.20
N THR A 644 2.88 -5.48 32.03
CA THR A 644 1.55 -5.58 31.43
C THR A 644 1.58 -6.56 30.26
N CYS A 645 0.50 -7.33 30.12
CA CYS A 645 0.32 -8.19 28.96
C CYS A 645 0.38 -7.37 27.66
N GLY A 646 1.02 -7.91 26.63
CA GLY A 646 1.34 -7.18 25.40
C GLY A 646 2.79 -6.71 25.34
N ASN A 647 3.50 -6.66 26.47
CA ASN A 647 4.95 -6.42 26.48
C ASN A 647 5.71 -7.76 26.43
N PRO A 648 6.92 -7.78 25.86
CA PRO A 648 7.79 -8.96 25.92
C PRO A 648 8.09 -9.38 27.37
N LEU A 649 8.27 -10.67 27.59
CA LEU A 649 8.65 -11.26 28.88
C LEU A 649 9.95 -12.05 28.74
N GLU A 650 11.00 -11.63 29.44
CA GLU A 650 12.24 -12.39 29.53
C GLU A 650 12.05 -13.64 30.42
N TYR A 651 12.39 -14.82 29.90
CA TYR A 651 12.41 -16.06 30.66
C TYR A 651 13.48 -17.04 30.14
N GLN A 652 14.34 -17.52 31.06
CA GLN A 652 15.48 -18.41 30.75
C GLN A 652 16.40 -17.88 29.63
N GLY A 653 16.61 -16.56 29.56
CA GLY A 653 17.49 -15.93 28.57
C GLY A 653 16.86 -15.73 27.19
N TYR A 654 15.54 -15.92 27.06
CA TYR A 654 14.78 -15.60 25.86
C TYR A 654 13.73 -14.55 26.17
N ASP A 655 13.59 -13.55 25.30
CA ASP A 655 12.42 -12.68 25.28
C ASP A 655 11.28 -13.40 24.56
N TYR A 656 10.12 -13.46 25.22
CA TYR A 656 8.89 -14.02 24.65
C TYR A 656 7.88 -12.92 24.43
N GLU A 657 7.41 -12.77 23.20
CA GLU A 657 6.29 -11.90 22.91
C GLU A 657 5.02 -12.40 23.62
N THR A 658 4.20 -11.47 24.10
CA THR A 658 2.94 -11.79 24.77
C THR A 658 1.77 -11.05 24.17
N VAL A 659 0.60 -11.68 24.18
CA VAL A 659 -0.63 -11.16 23.58
C VAL A 659 -1.80 -11.32 24.54
N LEU A 660 -2.63 -10.28 24.63
CA LEU A 660 -3.88 -10.33 25.37
C LEU A 660 -5.00 -10.84 24.46
N ILE A 661 -5.53 -12.03 24.75
CA ILE A 661 -6.62 -12.67 24.01
C ILE A 661 -7.84 -12.75 24.93
N GLY A 662 -8.79 -11.84 24.73
CA GLY A 662 -9.88 -11.64 25.68
C GLY A 662 -9.34 -11.18 27.03
N GLU A 663 -9.54 -12.00 28.07
CA GLU A 663 -9.04 -11.74 29.43
C GLU A 663 -7.79 -12.58 29.77
N GLN A 664 -7.25 -13.32 28.80
CA GLN A 664 -6.14 -14.23 28.99
C GLN A 664 -4.87 -13.69 28.34
N CYS A 665 -3.76 -13.70 29.07
CA CYS A 665 -2.46 -13.34 28.52
C CYS A 665 -1.73 -14.60 28.05
N TRP A 666 -1.35 -14.63 26.78
CA TRP A 666 -0.70 -15.77 26.13
C TRP A 666 0.70 -15.42 25.67
N PHE A 667 1.58 -16.41 25.61
CA PHE A 667 2.78 -16.30 24.78
C PHE A 667 2.38 -16.32 23.31
N ALA A 668 2.89 -15.34 22.55
CA ALA A 668 2.77 -15.26 21.09
C ALA A 668 3.81 -16.16 20.37
N GLU A 669 4.71 -16.81 21.11
CA GLU A 669 5.65 -17.79 20.58
C GLU A 669 5.65 -19.11 21.37
N ASN A 670 6.22 -20.17 20.77
CA ASN A 670 6.39 -21.46 21.44
C ASN A 670 7.52 -21.42 22.48
N LEU A 671 7.33 -22.15 23.58
CA LEU A 671 8.31 -22.23 24.66
C LEU A 671 9.65 -22.83 24.20
N ARG A 672 10.76 -22.24 24.68
CA ARG A 672 12.16 -22.64 24.39
C ARG A 672 12.93 -23.17 25.61
N ALA A 673 12.25 -23.33 26.75
CA ALA A 673 12.83 -23.76 28.02
C ALA A 673 13.59 -25.11 27.94
N GLU A 674 14.81 -25.13 28.48
CA GLU A 674 15.66 -26.33 28.60
C GLU A 674 15.67 -26.90 30.03
N SER A 675 15.16 -26.11 30.97
CA SER A 675 15.06 -26.46 32.38
C SER A 675 13.65 -26.19 32.90
N TYR A 676 13.27 -26.90 33.95
CA TYR A 676 12.08 -26.56 34.72
C TYR A 676 12.28 -25.25 35.47
N ARG A 677 11.20 -24.71 36.04
CA ARG A 677 11.21 -23.42 36.76
C ARG A 677 12.20 -23.38 37.94
N ASP A 678 12.52 -24.51 38.53
CA ASP A 678 13.49 -24.63 39.63
C ASP A 678 14.95 -24.76 39.17
N GLY A 679 15.20 -24.75 37.85
CA GLY A 679 16.53 -24.85 37.23
C GLY A 679 16.97 -26.28 36.92
N ASP A 680 16.20 -27.31 37.30
CA ASP A 680 16.51 -28.69 36.93
C ASP A 680 16.41 -28.87 35.42
N THR A 681 17.42 -29.49 34.80
CA THR A 681 17.44 -29.73 33.36
C THR A 681 16.37 -30.74 32.94
N ILE A 682 15.70 -30.48 31.82
CA ILE A 682 14.79 -31.43 31.17
C ILE A 682 15.63 -32.38 30.31
N SER A 683 15.31 -33.68 30.28
CA SER A 683 16.11 -34.64 29.53
C SER A 683 16.05 -34.37 28.01
N GLY A 684 17.16 -33.92 27.43
CA GLY A 684 17.35 -33.72 25.99
C GLY A 684 18.10 -34.87 25.30
N ASN A 685 18.12 -34.88 23.96
CA ASN A 685 18.90 -35.81 23.12
C ASN A 685 18.68 -37.31 23.41
N LEU A 686 17.48 -37.69 23.84
CA LEU A 686 17.14 -39.09 24.05
C LEU A 686 17.13 -39.85 22.71
N SER A 687 17.60 -41.09 22.72
CA SER A 687 17.40 -42.00 21.59
C SER A 687 15.90 -42.23 21.36
N ASN A 688 15.52 -42.68 20.16
CA ASN A 688 14.11 -42.97 19.86
C ASN A 688 13.53 -44.02 20.82
N ASP A 689 14.31 -45.05 21.16
CA ASP A 689 13.91 -46.08 22.11
C ASP A 689 13.72 -45.52 23.53
N ASP A 690 14.66 -44.68 24.00
CA ASP A 690 14.57 -44.06 25.32
C ASP A 690 13.39 -43.08 25.43
N TRP A 691 13.16 -42.27 24.38
CA TRP A 691 12.01 -41.38 24.33
C TRP A 691 10.68 -42.15 24.35
N SER A 692 10.60 -43.25 23.58
CA SER A 692 9.35 -44.01 23.46
C SER A 692 8.91 -44.66 24.79
N THR A 693 9.86 -44.88 25.70
CA THR A 693 9.68 -45.60 26.97
C THR A 693 9.82 -44.75 28.23
N THR A 694 10.36 -43.53 28.13
CA THR A 694 10.53 -42.65 29.30
C THR A 694 9.18 -42.27 29.92
N LEU A 695 9.16 -42.21 31.25
CA LEU A 695 8.05 -41.71 32.06
C LEU A 695 8.41 -40.37 32.74
N GLN A 696 9.51 -39.75 32.32
CA GLN A 696 9.97 -38.45 32.78
C GLN A 696 9.84 -37.43 31.65
N GLY A 697 9.83 -36.15 32.01
CA GLY A 697 9.83 -35.08 31.04
C GLY A 697 11.05 -35.12 30.13
N ALA A 698 10.79 -34.98 28.83
CA ALA A 698 11.82 -34.93 27.80
C ALA A 698 11.53 -33.79 26.83
N VAL A 699 12.59 -33.26 26.26
CA VAL A 699 12.55 -32.15 25.31
C VAL A 699 13.45 -32.44 24.12
N THR A 700 13.06 -31.99 22.94
CA THR A 700 13.90 -32.08 21.74
C THR A 700 13.62 -30.92 20.79
N PHE A 701 14.50 -30.78 19.80
CA PHE A 701 14.31 -29.88 18.68
C PHE A 701 13.53 -30.56 17.55
N TYR A 702 12.97 -29.76 16.66
CA TYR A 702 12.42 -30.24 15.39
C TYR A 702 13.53 -30.88 14.56
N ASN A 703 13.26 -32.08 14.03
CA ASN A 703 14.23 -32.90 13.27
C ASN A 703 15.58 -33.11 13.99
N ASN A 704 15.65 -32.92 15.31
CA ASN A 704 16.88 -32.89 16.11
C ASN A 704 17.92 -31.84 15.64
N ALA A 705 17.49 -30.72 15.04
CA ALA A 705 18.36 -29.64 14.57
C ALA A 705 18.15 -28.34 15.40
N PRO A 706 19.22 -27.58 15.75
CA PRO A 706 19.08 -26.34 16.54
C PRO A 706 18.48 -25.14 15.79
N SER A 707 18.72 -25.05 14.47
CA SER A 707 18.28 -23.96 13.60
C SER A 707 16.78 -23.61 13.71
N PRO A 708 15.83 -24.56 13.77
CA PRO A 708 14.41 -24.25 13.96
C PRO A 708 14.02 -23.74 15.37
N LEU A 709 14.97 -23.54 16.29
CA LEU A 709 14.67 -23.10 17.67
C LEU A 709 14.09 -21.68 17.73
N LEU A 710 14.64 -20.75 16.95
CA LEU A 710 14.15 -19.37 16.91
C LEU A 710 12.75 -19.30 16.29
N GLU A 711 12.48 -20.17 15.31
CA GLU A 711 11.23 -20.19 14.56
C GLU A 711 10.11 -20.96 15.28
N TYR A 712 10.32 -22.23 15.66
CA TYR A 712 9.26 -23.11 16.15
C TYR A 712 9.31 -23.42 17.65
N GLY A 713 10.37 -23.01 18.34
CA GLY A 713 10.62 -23.36 19.73
C GLY A 713 11.01 -24.83 19.92
N ARG A 714 10.56 -25.45 21.01
CA ARG A 714 10.89 -26.84 21.36
C ARG A 714 9.67 -27.76 21.42
N LEU A 715 9.93 -29.05 21.19
CA LEU A 715 8.95 -30.11 21.37
C LEU A 715 9.15 -30.80 22.72
N TYR A 716 8.10 -30.81 23.53
CA TYR A 716 8.08 -31.43 24.86
C TYR A 716 7.23 -32.67 24.83
N ASN A 717 7.63 -33.70 25.55
CA ASN A 717 6.73 -34.81 25.80
C ASN A 717 5.62 -34.42 26.81
N GLY A 718 4.50 -35.14 26.79
CA GLY A 718 3.41 -34.88 27.72
C GLY A 718 3.79 -35.10 29.18
N TYR A 719 4.84 -35.87 29.50
CA TYR A 719 5.33 -35.98 30.87
C TYR A 719 5.97 -34.68 31.38
N ALA A 720 6.65 -33.92 30.50
CA ALA A 720 7.23 -32.64 30.86
C ALA A 720 6.15 -31.59 31.18
N THR A 721 5.00 -31.64 30.48
CA THR A 721 3.89 -30.71 30.73
C THR A 721 3.14 -30.98 32.02
N GLN A 722 3.28 -32.19 32.57
CA GLN A 722 2.65 -32.62 33.82
C GLN A 722 3.60 -32.60 35.01
N ASP A 723 4.86 -32.21 34.80
CA ASP A 723 5.86 -32.19 35.86
C ASP A 723 5.55 -31.06 36.88
N PRO A 724 5.51 -31.36 38.19
CA PRO A 724 5.16 -30.37 39.21
C PRO A 724 6.15 -29.22 39.34
N ARG A 725 7.37 -29.35 38.80
CA ARG A 725 8.36 -28.24 38.77
C ARG A 725 7.95 -27.14 37.78
N GLY A 726 7.14 -27.48 36.77
CA GLY A 726 6.54 -26.55 35.82
C GLY A 726 7.51 -26.05 34.74
N LEU A 727 7.01 -25.90 33.52
CA LEU A 727 7.78 -25.40 32.37
C LEU A 727 7.71 -23.87 32.23
N CYS A 728 6.53 -23.30 32.43
CA CYS A 728 6.28 -21.87 32.26
C CYS A 728 6.86 -21.01 33.39
N PRO A 729 7.09 -19.69 33.19
CA PRO A 729 7.56 -18.78 34.22
C PRO A 729 6.67 -18.72 35.47
N GLN A 730 7.18 -18.14 36.56
CA GLN A 730 6.39 -17.93 37.77
C GLN A 730 5.17 -17.03 37.48
N GLY A 731 3.99 -17.45 37.94
CA GLY A 731 2.72 -16.78 37.61
C GLY A 731 2.13 -17.17 36.26
N TRP A 732 2.83 -17.96 35.45
CA TRP A 732 2.35 -18.53 34.19
C TRP A 732 2.17 -20.05 34.32
N GLN A 733 1.29 -20.60 33.49
CA GLN A 733 0.97 -22.03 33.44
C GLN A 733 0.86 -22.54 32.01
N ILE A 734 0.86 -23.87 31.86
CA ILE A 734 0.55 -24.50 30.59
C ILE A 734 -0.99 -24.50 30.44
N PRO A 735 -1.53 -24.03 29.31
CA PRO A 735 -2.97 -23.85 29.14
C PRO A 735 -3.75 -25.14 29.35
N SER A 736 -4.77 -25.06 30.20
CA SER A 736 -5.75 -26.10 30.38
C SER A 736 -6.69 -26.17 29.17
N ASP A 737 -7.45 -27.25 29.07
CA ASP A 737 -8.44 -27.42 28.01
C ASP A 737 -9.55 -26.37 28.08
N ASP A 738 -9.86 -25.88 29.28
CA ASP A 738 -10.80 -24.79 29.50
C ASP A 738 -10.21 -23.46 28.97
N ASP A 739 -8.91 -23.22 29.18
CA ASP A 739 -8.22 -22.03 28.66
C ASP A 739 -8.26 -21.98 27.13
N TRP A 740 -7.93 -23.10 26.48
CA TRP A 740 -8.07 -23.23 25.03
C TRP A 740 -9.52 -23.05 24.57
N THR A 741 -10.50 -23.46 25.38
CA THR A 741 -11.93 -23.31 25.06
C THR A 741 -12.37 -21.84 25.13
N VAL A 742 -11.83 -21.06 26.07
CA VAL A 742 -12.06 -19.60 26.14
C VAL A 742 -11.55 -18.95 24.85
N MET A 743 -10.28 -19.18 24.49
CA MET A 743 -9.70 -18.61 23.27
C MET A 743 -10.48 -19.02 22.01
N THR A 744 -10.72 -20.32 21.81
CA THR A 744 -11.37 -20.79 20.58
C THR A 744 -12.80 -20.27 20.44
N ASN A 745 -13.56 -20.11 21.54
CA ASN A 745 -14.91 -19.54 21.49
C ASN A 745 -14.93 -18.06 21.10
N LEU A 746 -13.88 -17.28 21.38
CA LEU A 746 -13.78 -15.88 20.93
C LEU A 746 -13.74 -15.76 19.40
N PHE A 747 -13.19 -16.77 18.72
CA PHE A 747 -12.96 -16.77 17.27
C PHE A 747 -13.85 -17.76 16.51
N GLY A 748 -15.10 -17.94 16.96
CA GLY A 748 -16.09 -18.76 16.25
C GLY A 748 -16.05 -20.26 16.60
N GLY A 749 -15.37 -20.63 17.68
CA GLY A 749 -15.30 -22.01 18.18
C GLY A 749 -14.32 -22.88 17.40
N LEU A 750 -14.34 -24.19 17.69
CA LEU A 750 -13.41 -25.15 17.07
C LEU A 750 -13.54 -25.23 15.55
N ASP A 751 -14.64 -24.78 14.94
CA ASP A 751 -14.83 -24.86 13.48
C ASP A 751 -14.14 -23.72 12.72
N SER A 752 -13.77 -22.62 13.39
CA SER A 752 -13.27 -21.41 12.70
C SER A 752 -12.08 -20.73 13.38
N ALA A 753 -11.83 -21.00 14.66
CA ALA A 753 -10.78 -20.32 15.41
C ALA A 753 -9.36 -20.55 14.86
N GLY A 754 -9.14 -21.63 14.11
CA GLY A 754 -7.84 -21.93 13.51
C GLY A 754 -7.39 -20.84 12.53
N LEU A 755 -8.32 -20.24 11.79
CA LEU A 755 -7.98 -19.11 10.89
C LEU A 755 -7.45 -17.90 11.68
N ALA A 756 -8.03 -17.61 12.84
CA ALA A 756 -7.59 -16.50 13.69
C ALA A 756 -6.31 -16.79 14.47
N MET A 757 -6.02 -18.07 14.74
CA MET A 757 -4.89 -18.50 15.56
C MET A 757 -3.61 -18.73 14.77
N LYS A 758 -3.71 -19.23 13.54
CA LYS A 758 -2.55 -19.47 12.67
C LYS A 758 -1.81 -18.15 12.38
N SER A 759 -0.48 -18.23 12.39
CA SER A 759 0.41 -17.18 11.88
C SER A 759 0.06 -16.85 10.42
N LEU A 760 0.44 -15.65 9.99
CA LEU A 760 0.25 -15.21 8.60
C LEU A 760 1.11 -16.04 7.63
N PHE A 761 2.34 -16.37 8.04
CA PHE A 761 3.34 -17.05 7.22
C PHE A 761 3.83 -18.37 7.84
N GLY A 762 4.66 -19.11 7.09
CA GLY A 762 5.24 -20.40 7.51
C GLY A 762 4.40 -21.62 7.17
N TRP A 763 3.12 -21.42 6.82
CA TRP A 763 2.20 -22.49 6.39
C TRP A 763 2.32 -22.73 4.88
N SER A 764 2.32 -24.01 4.48
CA SER A 764 2.40 -24.42 3.07
C SER A 764 1.19 -23.95 2.27
N ASN A 765 1.37 -23.70 0.98
CA ASN A 765 0.32 -23.28 0.03
C ASN A 765 -0.46 -22.03 0.48
N ASP A 766 0.21 -21.08 1.12
CA ASP A 766 -0.40 -19.87 1.69
C ASP A 766 -1.57 -20.19 2.63
N GLY A 767 -1.54 -21.38 3.25
CA GLY A 767 -2.53 -21.85 4.21
C GLY A 767 -2.46 -21.15 5.57
N GLY A 768 -1.82 -19.98 5.62
CA GLY A 768 -1.73 -19.15 6.80
C GLY A 768 -3.10 -18.74 7.32
N GLY A 769 -3.13 -18.34 8.59
CA GLY A 769 -4.29 -17.68 9.16
C GLY A 769 -4.36 -16.21 8.77
N ASN A 770 -5.32 -15.49 9.34
CA ASN A 770 -5.27 -14.03 9.38
C ASN A 770 -4.64 -13.51 10.68
N ASN A 771 -4.20 -14.41 11.57
CA ASN A 771 -3.65 -14.13 12.89
C ASN A 771 -4.40 -13.07 13.71
N SER A 772 -5.71 -12.92 13.52
CA SER A 772 -6.51 -11.88 14.20
C SER A 772 -6.60 -12.06 15.72
N SER A 773 -6.17 -13.22 16.23
CA SER A 773 -6.01 -13.45 17.67
C SER A 773 -4.68 -12.95 18.24
N GLY A 774 -3.68 -12.69 17.39
CA GLY A 774 -2.29 -12.44 17.78
C GLY A 774 -1.59 -13.64 18.43
N PHE A 775 -2.22 -14.82 18.43
CA PHE A 775 -1.63 -16.06 18.94
C PHE A 775 -0.43 -16.52 18.10
N ASP A 776 -0.36 -16.16 16.82
CA ASP A 776 0.78 -16.40 15.93
C ASP A 776 1.26 -17.87 15.91
N ALA A 777 0.35 -18.81 15.67
CA ALA A 777 0.68 -20.22 15.63
C ALA A 777 1.44 -20.61 14.36
N LEU A 778 2.70 -21.03 14.52
CA LEU A 778 3.53 -21.58 13.45
C LEU A 778 3.39 -23.11 13.28
N PRO A 779 3.53 -23.64 12.05
CA PRO A 779 3.38 -25.06 11.72
C PRO A 779 4.66 -25.85 11.98
N GLY A 780 5.12 -25.91 13.23
CA GLY A 780 6.34 -26.64 13.58
C GLY A 780 6.22 -28.17 13.35
N GLY A 781 4.99 -28.71 13.32
CA GLY A 781 4.74 -30.15 13.29
C GLY A 781 4.86 -30.79 14.66
N SER A 782 5.13 -32.10 14.67
CA SER A 782 5.24 -32.90 15.89
C SER A 782 6.29 -33.98 15.79
N ARG A 783 6.65 -34.55 16.95
CA ARG A 783 7.45 -35.77 17.05
C ARG A 783 6.58 -36.91 17.55
N TYR A 784 6.59 -38.02 16.82
CA TYR A 784 5.91 -39.25 17.18
C TYR A 784 6.72 -40.00 18.25
N ASN A 785 6.08 -40.97 18.90
CA ASN A 785 6.73 -41.75 19.95
C ASN A 785 7.91 -42.61 19.44
N ASP A 786 7.92 -42.98 18.16
CA ASP A 786 8.98 -43.72 17.48
C ASP A 786 10.13 -42.81 16.97
N GLY A 787 10.01 -41.50 17.18
CA GLY A 787 11.00 -40.50 16.79
C GLY A 787 10.86 -39.96 15.37
N VAL A 788 9.82 -40.35 14.63
CA VAL A 788 9.50 -39.71 13.35
C VAL A 788 8.97 -38.29 13.61
N PHE A 789 9.48 -37.32 12.86
CA PHE A 789 8.95 -35.97 12.83
C PHE A 789 8.01 -35.82 11.64
N ASN A 790 6.88 -35.13 11.83
CA ASN A 790 5.90 -34.94 10.77
C ASN A 790 5.20 -33.58 10.88
N GLY A 791 4.69 -33.09 9.76
CA GLY A 791 3.81 -31.93 9.71
C GLY A 791 4.51 -30.58 9.76
N THR A 792 5.85 -30.50 9.75
CA THR A 792 6.53 -29.20 9.61
C THR A 792 6.06 -28.54 8.32
N THR A 793 5.74 -27.24 8.39
CA THR A 793 5.08 -26.41 7.36
C THR A 793 3.61 -26.74 7.04
N TYR A 794 3.05 -27.85 7.53
CA TYR A 794 1.66 -28.27 7.24
C TYR A 794 0.74 -28.25 8.47
N ASP A 795 1.29 -28.54 9.64
CA ASP A 795 0.56 -28.76 10.89
C ASP A 795 1.29 -28.11 12.07
N GLY A 796 0.54 -27.60 13.03
CA GLY A 796 1.06 -27.20 14.33
C GLY A 796 0.37 -27.97 15.45
N TYR A 797 1.11 -28.34 16.51
CA TYR A 797 0.59 -29.11 17.63
C TYR A 797 0.97 -28.48 18.97
N TRP A 798 0.00 -28.28 19.85
CA TRP A 798 0.21 -27.70 21.18
C TRP A 798 -0.42 -28.53 22.29
N TRP A 799 0.33 -28.73 23.36
CA TRP A 799 -0.17 -29.42 24.54
C TRP A 799 -1.20 -28.60 25.32
N SER A 800 -2.16 -29.31 25.91
CA SER A 800 -2.90 -28.85 27.08
C SER A 800 -2.36 -29.52 28.35
N SER A 801 -2.43 -28.81 29.47
CA SER A 801 -2.18 -29.37 30.79
C SER A 801 -3.29 -30.32 31.27
N THR A 802 -4.47 -30.33 30.64
CA THR A 802 -5.60 -31.16 31.07
C THR A 802 -5.42 -32.62 30.63
N LEU A 803 -5.34 -33.52 31.62
CA LEU A 803 -5.32 -34.96 31.42
C LEU A 803 -6.72 -35.53 31.17
N VAL A 804 -6.77 -36.56 30.32
CA VAL A 804 -7.93 -37.43 30.15
C VAL A 804 -7.45 -38.89 30.23
N GLU A 805 -7.84 -39.57 31.31
CA GLU A 805 -7.32 -40.90 31.64
C GLU A 805 -5.78 -40.94 31.72
N SER A 806 -5.11 -41.59 30.78
CA SER A 806 -3.64 -41.71 30.68
C SER A 806 -3.05 -40.93 29.50
N THR A 807 -3.83 -40.02 28.92
CA THR A 807 -3.44 -39.14 27.81
C THR A 807 -3.66 -37.68 28.19
N ALA A 808 -3.11 -36.75 27.40
CA ALA A 808 -3.36 -35.31 27.54
C ALA A 808 -4.06 -34.78 26.28
N TRP A 809 -4.90 -33.77 26.45
CA TRP A 809 -5.47 -33.06 25.30
C TRP A 809 -4.37 -32.28 24.57
N PHE A 810 -4.50 -32.17 23.26
CA PHE A 810 -3.72 -31.26 22.43
C PHE A 810 -4.63 -30.47 21.49
N ARG A 811 -4.09 -29.40 20.92
CA ARG A 811 -4.68 -28.67 19.79
C ARG A 811 -3.82 -28.87 18.56
N GLN A 812 -4.45 -29.11 17.42
CA GLN A 812 -3.80 -29.12 16.12
C GLN A 812 -4.46 -28.11 15.19
N LEU A 813 -3.63 -27.42 14.43
CA LEU A 813 -4.01 -26.56 13.31
C LEU A 813 -3.39 -27.14 12.04
N GLU A 814 -4.14 -27.12 10.94
CA GLU A 814 -3.69 -27.63 9.63
C GLU A 814 -3.68 -26.48 8.61
N TYR A 815 -2.78 -26.51 7.63
CA TYR A 815 -2.59 -25.43 6.66
C TYR A 815 -3.86 -25.12 5.85
N ASP A 816 -4.62 -26.13 5.43
CA ASP A 816 -5.77 -25.96 4.54
C ASP A 816 -7.12 -25.82 5.27
N LYS A 817 -7.10 -25.71 6.61
CA LYS A 817 -8.31 -25.73 7.44
C LYS A 817 -8.42 -24.55 8.38
N SER A 818 -9.65 -24.15 8.65
CA SER A 818 -9.98 -23.13 9.67
C SER A 818 -10.29 -23.76 11.03
N GLU A 819 -10.45 -25.08 11.08
CA GLU A 819 -10.79 -25.81 12.28
C GLU A 819 -9.59 -25.97 13.24
N VAL A 820 -9.89 -25.96 14.53
CA VAL A 820 -8.97 -26.37 15.60
C VAL A 820 -9.30 -27.79 16.00
N ILE A 821 -8.40 -28.72 15.67
CA ILE A 821 -8.55 -30.12 16.05
C ILE A 821 -8.23 -30.25 17.54
N ARG A 822 -9.19 -30.79 18.29
CA ARG A 822 -9.06 -31.12 19.72
C ARG A 822 -9.11 -32.62 19.91
N GLN A 823 -7.98 -33.24 20.25
CA GLN A 823 -7.87 -34.69 20.47
C GLN A 823 -6.95 -35.03 21.65
N PRO A 824 -7.08 -36.23 22.24
CA PRO A 824 -6.14 -36.69 23.26
C PRO A 824 -4.99 -37.48 22.63
N SER A 825 -3.77 -37.31 23.15
CA SER A 825 -2.59 -38.04 22.71
C SER A 825 -1.79 -38.65 23.86
N GLY A 826 -1.02 -39.70 23.56
CA GLY A 826 -0.10 -40.31 24.51
C GLY A 826 0.98 -39.33 24.95
N LEU A 827 1.37 -39.40 26.23
CA LEU A 827 2.35 -38.49 26.82
C LEU A 827 3.79 -38.68 26.29
N ASN A 828 4.01 -39.68 25.42
CA ASN A 828 5.28 -39.95 24.74
C ASN A 828 5.36 -39.33 23.33
N TYR A 829 4.35 -38.57 22.89
CA TYR A 829 4.47 -37.69 21.72
C TYR A 829 5.17 -36.39 22.11
N GLY A 830 5.81 -35.71 21.16
CA GLY A 830 6.44 -34.41 21.34
C GLY A 830 5.65 -33.33 20.61
N PHE A 831 5.04 -32.40 21.35
CA PHE A 831 4.31 -31.24 20.83
C PHE A 831 4.83 -29.95 21.46
N SER A 832 4.53 -28.81 20.84
CA SER A 832 4.89 -27.49 21.35
C SER A 832 4.13 -27.15 22.63
N VAL A 833 4.66 -26.21 23.38
CA VAL A 833 4.02 -25.65 24.57
C VAL A 833 3.92 -24.15 24.42
N ARG A 834 2.76 -23.60 24.80
CA ARG A 834 2.53 -22.16 24.97
C ARG A 834 2.27 -21.92 26.45
N CYS A 835 2.65 -20.75 26.96
CA CYS A 835 2.36 -20.37 28.33
C CYS A 835 1.21 -19.38 28.37
N ILE A 836 0.38 -19.48 29.41
CA ILE A 836 -0.75 -18.58 29.67
C ILE A 836 -0.72 -18.06 31.09
N ARG A 837 -1.24 -16.86 31.30
CA ARG A 837 -1.53 -16.27 32.60
C ARG A 837 -2.88 -15.57 32.52
N ASP A 838 -3.76 -15.85 33.47
CA ASP A 838 -5.01 -15.10 33.60
C ASP A 838 -4.71 -13.64 33.96
N SER A 839 -5.42 -12.67 33.38
CA SER A 839 -5.28 -11.27 33.81
C SER A 839 -5.79 -11.13 35.25
N GLU A 840 -5.06 -10.36 36.08
CA GLU A 840 -5.47 -10.08 37.48
C GLU A 840 -6.69 -9.15 37.56
#